data_AF-A0A1I6H8Z4-F1
#
_entry.id   AF-A0A1I6H8Z4-F1
#
_cell.length_a   1.000
_cell.length_b   1.000
_cell.length_c   1.000
_cell.angle_alpha   90.00
_cell.angle_beta   90.00
_cell.angle_gamma   90.00
#
_symmetry.space_group_name_H-M   'P 1'
#
loop_
_entity.id
_entity.type
_entity.pdbx_description
1 polymer ?
#
loop_
_entity_poly.entity_id
_entity_poly.type
_entity_poly.pdbx_seq_one_letter_code
_entity_poly.pdbx_strand_id
1 'polypeptide(L)'
;MKGSHSRLSFHEANRYSNIGHVQGAMLTDADLTEAGQIHQDRDEAQGAAFAGSGVPAAGGMIAFNKEGDAFVQPGTVFAQGKQGHFRLGATEKEGRDLSSAFALQEDLPNGPDLTKGLVYVDVWERPIMAHEQPYLADAGLHGAETSYRTRTLVQIKSLPEFSSVEDLPKALSGHPAFRAKGNAELSLKLAQTTTEFDACDPCAELISIDKVLPNALIRFEVISVERDGKGSLSAIRLAWSSENAEAVEPLDTRTALERDKAVYEYFSASTEAQLGYFHEAHVPARGAFSTDLSSDTPDDPTLPKNTPALGYTHVRRWDGMVRLPLDTKSKVTGPSAASAKPSVNTAEITLTTEFFTVQLEHGGKEMVAGDYWLAELRRYAPEDEQALLNGEPLGRPQPPLGPLHHFCPLGFSDSETLLPLPDTLRRRLSFPTLADLPAGHVSYDSDPDCDLLGGTETVQDALDRVCEIDATHVAFTPSDEACDTLKNSSSVDDALNALCRADDNKQLQLMLRTMMDWGVVCGLSAQLTPDGIELGGGVALDRNGTLHEVTRQTIKLDGLSPEQLLHAKDVKNFEAYSKTNDEICLALGVNGNAQTIFLAPAHLIYRDADLTLSDQVQICLQGKGALTKSELFEKLPDQPVRMRTLTKIHICLRNAISVIDNVELTSTEVKQGNLLLNELIDEYGRALKNSGDPLWEAKKNELQTINETLDKDLRDSGIKGSEGQRDLVSMTLRYAAIMKKDEEFRLDCLCDNVIPDCPGLDTNEWSLIPLACVTLSNYSAGKVAATDVCMMCCRKQANTPRSQRFYLGDVVGDILAGVKELCAEEQLRAEASPAVRLREWLREAGAAPWDPPYGTPLWPPKPTYGGSVTTTNSGQTIGGAASVLNQWQRADNPEIEDVTGKTVEDSLSLLKNAGFELSEPPVVSSIDELLALAPEGKPLLNRRPQKGDTVALLAKGETAIEFVVIKQAFFFGRLMVPLFTGTFLGGQLAADTTETGKRSSGSAASDTKAKDTDIVFQPGLLANAKVTAAAIAIALENQPKEDTRKDEAKRATTPAAAINRETNVILSMPPARNLGTGASATTPPTPTETRTKKRALRAERAARRRTTKPKRSS
;
A
#
# COMPACT_ATOMS: atom_id res chain seq x y z
N MET A 1 33.56 -29.91 -14.39
CA MET A 1 34.10 -30.23 -13.05
C MET A 1 35.17 -31.30 -13.16
N LYS A 2 36.45 -30.92 -13.09
CA LYS A 2 37.60 -31.82 -12.86
C LYS A 2 37.69 -32.09 -11.33
N GLY A 3 38.32 -33.19 -10.87
CA GLY A 3 38.62 -33.41 -9.44
C GLY A 3 38.24 -34.76 -8.84
N SER A 4 38.54 -34.93 -7.54
CA SER A 4 38.35 -36.18 -6.77
C SER A 4 36.89 -36.41 -6.36
N HIS A 5 36.03 -36.75 -7.31
CA HIS A 5 34.71 -37.35 -7.05
C HIS A 5 34.63 -38.76 -7.64
N SER A 6 33.91 -39.65 -6.96
CA SER A 6 33.82 -41.08 -7.32
C SER A 6 32.86 -41.35 -8.46
N ARG A 7 31.81 -40.52 -8.63
CA ARG A 7 30.84 -40.46 -9.74
C ARG A 7 30.02 -39.16 -9.67
N LEU A 8 29.18 -38.91 -10.68
CA LEU A 8 28.12 -37.90 -10.63
C LEU A 8 26.77 -38.58 -10.91
N SER A 9 25.92 -38.71 -9.90
CA SER A 9 24.65 -39.47 -9.98
C SER A 9 23.38 -38.61 -10.13
N PHE A 10 23.51 -37.28 -10.20
CA PHE A 10 22.36 -36.41 -10.45
C PHE A 10 21.84 -36.53 -11.89
N HIS A 11 20.58 -36.93 -12.02
CA HIS A 11 19.86 -37.00 -13.29
C HIS A 11 18.57 -36.18 -13.25
N GLU A 12 18.61 -34.96 -13.78
CA GLU A 12 17.48 -34.01 -13.92
C GLU A 12 16.18 -34.70 -14.40
N ALA A 13 16.29 -35.57 -15.40
CA ALA A 13 15.16 -36.31 -15.99
C ALA A 13 14.38 -37.17 -14.99
N ASN A 14 15.03 -37.64 -13.92
CA ASN A 14 14.40 -38.46 -12.87
C ASN A 14 13.68 -37.62 -11.80
N ARG A 15 13.94 -36.31 -11.74
CA ARG A 15 13.25 -35.34 -10.86
C ARG A 15 13.26 -35.72 -9.37
N TYR A 16 14.40 -36.21 -8.89
CA TYR A 16 14.59 -36.45 -7.45
C TYR A 16 14.53 -35.14 -6.66
N SER A 17 13.84 -35.14 -5.52
CA SER A 17 13.54 -33.93 -4.75
C SER A 17 14.26 -33.85 -3.39
N ASN A 18 14.87 -34.94 -2.94
CA ASN A 18 15.72 -35.03 -1.74
C ASN A 18 16.46 -36.38 -1.71
N ILE A 19 17.53 -36.49 -0.92
CA ILE A 19 18.21 -37.76 -0.62
C ILE A 19 17.93 -38.19 0.83
N GLY A 20 17.50 -39.44 1.01
CA GLY A 20 17.29 -40.05 2.33
C GLY A 20 18.40 -41.05 2.65
N HIS A 21 19.30 -40.71 3.57
CA HIS A 21 20.36 -41.62 4.00
C HIS A 21 19.81 -42.82 4.80
N VAL A 22 20.22 -44.03 4.45
CA VAL A 22 19.77 -45.28 5.06
C VAL A 22 20.55 -45.56 6.34
N GLN A 23 19.86 -45.89 7.44
CA GLN A 23 20.50 -46.13 8.75
C GLN A 23 21.56 -47.25 8.66
N GLY A 24 22.81 -46.90 8.93
CA GLY A 24 23.94 -47.84 8.93
C GLY A 24 24.53 -48.13 7.55
N ALA A 25 24.07 -47.46 6.50
CA ALA A 25 24.76 -47.44 5.21
C ALA A 25 26.03 -46.59 5.28
N MET A 26 26.94 -46.80 4.33
CA MET A 26 28.05 -45.88 4.10
C MET A 26 27.52 -44.61 3.41
N LEU A 27 28.05 -43.45 3.78
CA LEU A 27 27.83 -42.19 3.07
C LEU A 27 28.99 -41.98 2.09
N THR A 28 28.70 -41.67 0.83
CA THR A 28 29.70 -41.38 -0.20
C THR A 28 29.75 -39.88 -0.54
N ASP A 29 30.85 -39.49 -1.19
CA ASP A 29 31.02 -38.17 -1.80
C ASP A 29 29.97 -37.91 -2.89
N ALA A 30 29.57 -38.95 -3.63
CA ALA A 30 28.53 -38.87 -4.64
C ALA A 30 27.16 -38.54 -4.05
N ASP A 31 26.78 -39.18 -2.93
CA ASP A 31 25.49 -38.91 -2.25
C ASP A 31 25.42 -37.45 -1.75
N LEU A 32 26.55 -36.92 -1.25
CA LEU A 32 26.66 -35.51 -0.84
C LEU A 32 26.63 -34.54 -2.02
N THR A 33 27.25 -34.92 -3.14
CA THR A 33 27.29 -34.12 -4.37
C THR A 33 25.91 -34.04 -5.00
N GLU A 34 25.21 -35.17 -5.14
CA GLU A 34 23.85 -35.24 -5.67
C GLU A 34 22.85 -34.49 -4.77
N ALA A 35 22.99 -34.56 -3.44
CA ALA A 35 22.20 -33.76 -2.51
C ALA A 35 22.42 -32.25 -2.69
N GLY A 36 23.64 -31.83 -3.03
CA GLY A 36 23.94 -30.45 -3.43
C GLY A 36 23.24 -30.07 -4.74
N GLN A 37 23.37 -30.92 -5.76
CA GLN A 37 22.81 -30.69 -7.10
C GLN A 37 21.28 -30.66 -7.12
N ILE A 38 20.60 -31.50 -6.34
CA ILE A 38 19.13 -31.48 -6.19
C ILE A 38 18.64 -30.18 -5.55
N HIS A 39 19.35 -29.66 -4.53
CA HIS A 39 19.00 -28.38 -3.92
C HIS A 39 19.29 -27.20 -4.87
N GLN A 40 20.40 -27.26 -5.60
CA GLN A 40 20.79 -26.29 -6.60
C GLN A 40 19.77 -26.20 -7.75
N ASP A 41 19.38 -27.33 -8.36
CA ASP A 41 18.35 -27.41 -9.41
C ASP A 41 17.02 -26.79 -8.94
N ARG A 42 16.57 -27.14 -7.73
CA ARG A 42 15.36 -26.58 -7.11
C ARG A 42 15.45 -25.06 -6.92
N ASP A 43 16.59 -24.55 -6.49
CA ASP A 43 16.76 -23.12 -6.17
C ASP A 43 16.98 -22.28 -7.43
N GLU A 44 17.63 -22.84 -8.45
CA GLU A 44 17.71 -22.29 -9.81
C GLU A 44 16.32 -22.27 -10.49
N ALA A 45 15.53 -23.34 -10.36
CA ALA A 45 14.16 -23.39 -10.87
C ALA A 45 13.23 -22.37 -10.19
N GLN A 46 13.42 -22.10 -8.89
CA GLN A 46 12.74 -21.00 -8.19
C GLN A 46 13.21 -19.64 -8.73
N GLY A 47 14.52 -19.41 -8.87
CA GLY A 47 15.05 -18.19 -9.48
C GLY A 47 14.52 -17.96 -10.89
N ALA A 48 14.36 -19.02 -11.69
CA ALA A 48 13.83 -18.95 -13.05
C ALA A 48 12.34 -18.55 -13.08
N ALA A 49 11.56 -19.00 -12.08
CA ALA A 49 10.16 -18.66 -11.94
C ALA A 49 9.90 -17.22 -11.41
N PHE A 50 10.82 -16.67 -10.61
CA PHE A 50 10.66 -15.33 -9.99
C PHE A 50 11.39 -14.20 -10.72
N ALA A 51 12.61 -14.43 -11.21
CA ALA A 51 13.47 -13.42 -11.82
C ALA A 51 13.84 -13.73 -13.28
N GLY A 52 13.90 -15.01 -13.67
CA GLY A 52 14.28 -15.43 -15.02
C GLY A 52 15.69 -14.96 -15.38
N SER A 53 15.80 -14.07 -16.38
CA SER A 53 17.02 -13.33 -16.68
C SER A 53 16.81 -11.83 -16.44
N GLY A 54 17.49 -11.28 -15.44
CA GLY A 54 17.34 -9.88 -15.02
C GLY A 54 18.27 -9.48 -13.86
N VAL A 55 18.17 -8.21 -13.45
CA VAL A 55 18.98 -7.61 -12.40
C VAL A 55 18.06 -6.85 -11.41
N PRO A 56 18.20 -7.06 -10.09
CA PRO A 56 17.34 -6.40 -9.10
C PRO A 56 17.69 -4.91 -8.94
N ALA A 57 16.66 -4.07 -8.76
CA ALA A 57 16.80 -2.62 -8.62
C ALA A 57 17.68 -2.17 -7.45
N ALA A 58 17.71 -2.96 -6.37
CA ALA A 58 18.54 -2.73 -5.20
C ALA A 58 19.63 -3.81 -5.11
N GLY A 59 20.91 -3.39 -5.06
CA GLY A 59 22.05 -4.31 -4.97
C GLY A 59 22.31 -5.15 -6.23
N GLY A 60 21.72 -4.80 -7.37
CA GLY A 60 21.99 -5.41 -8.67
C GLY A 60 23.26 -4.88 -9.35
N MET A 61 23.79 -5.62 -10.31
CA MET A 61 25.01 -5.24 -11.06
C MET A 61 24.82 -4.12 -12.09
N ILE A 62 23.58 -3.67 -12.31
CA ILE A 62 23.22 -2.53 -13.16
C ILE A 62 22.61 -1.46 -12.25
N ALA A 63 23.04 -0.22 -12.46
CA ALA A 63 22.44 0.96 -11.86
C ALA A 63 22.20 2.02 -12.95
N PHE A 64 21.39 3.02 -12.60
CA PHE A 64 20.96 4.07 -13.51
C PHE A 64 21.34 5.43 -12.92
N ASN A 65 21.82 6.36 -13.76
CA ASN A 65 22.03 7.76 -13.35
C ASN A 65 20.69 8.53 -13.32
N LYS A 66 20.71 9.85 -13.13
CA LYS A 66 19.49 10.68 -13.08
C LYS A 66 18.91 10.91 -14.48
N GLU A 67 19.76 10.84 -15.47
CA GLU A 67 19.53 11.08 -16.89
C GLU A 67 18.87 9.86 -17.56
N GLY A 68 19.00 8.68 -16.96
CA GLY A 68 18.38 7.42 -17.37
C GLY A 68 19.33 6.40 -17.98
N ASP A 69 20.63 6.72 -18.09
CA ASP A 69 21.68 5.86 -18.65
C ASP A 69 22.04 4.72 -17.68
N ALA A 70 22.26 3.53 -18.23
CA ALA A 70 22.63 2.34 -17.46
C ALA A 70 24.16 2.16 -17.38
N PHE A 71 24.68 1.90 -16.18
CA PHE A 71 26.08 1.59 -15.92
C PHE A 71 26.25 0.32 -15.09
N VAL A 72 27.43 -0.31 -15.19
CA VAL A 72 27.76 -1.55 -14.49
C VAL A 72 28.46 -1.26 -13.16
N GLN A 73 28.08 -2.00 -12.13
CA GLN A 73 28.66 -1.95 -10.79
C GLN A 73 28.77 -3.36 -10.18
N PRO A 74 29.58 -3.59 -9.13
CA PRO A 74 29.53 -4.83 -8.36
C PRO A 74 28.13 -5.06 -7.78
N GLY A 75 27.57 -6.27 -7.92
CA GLY A 75 26.18 -6.52 -7.55
C GLY A 75 25.60 -7.82 -8.08
N THR A 76 24.34 -8.09 -7.73
CA THR A 76 23.63 -9.34 -8.06
C THR A 76 23.10 -9.35 -9.49
N VAL A 77 23.03 -10.52 -10.10
CA VAL A 77 22.35 -10.79 -11.38
C VAL A 77 21.67 -12.16 -11.32
N PHE A 78 20.55 -12.30 -12.01
CA PHE A 78 19.92 -13.59 -12.28
C PHE A 78 19.99 -13.86 -13.78
N ALA A 79 20.53 -15.02 -14.13
CA ALA A 79 20.64 -15.48 -15.52
C ALA A 79 19.90 -16.82 -15.62
N GLN A 80 18.78 -16.86 -16.33
CA GLN A 80 17.91 -18.04 -16.47
C GLN A 80 17.66 -18.78 -15.13
N GLY A 81 17.48 -18.00 -14.06
CA GLY A 81 17.30 -18.46 -12.68
C GLY A 81 18.57 -18.62 -11.84
N LYS A 82 19.74 -18.80 -12.45
CA LYS A 82 21.02 -18.87 -11.72
C LYS A 82 21.37 -17.50 -11.14
N GLN A 83 21.49 -17.41 -9.82
CA GLN A 83 22.01 -16.22 -9.17
C GLN A 83 23.55 -16.15 -9.31
N GLY A 84 24.03 -15.01 -9.79
CA GLY A 84 25.43 -14.60 -9.76
C GLY A 84 25.62 -13.29 -8.99
N HIS A 85 26.87 -12.99 -8.62
CA HIS A 85 27.27 -11.70 -8.05
C HIS A 85 28.54 -11.20 -8.74
N PHE A 86 28.39 -10.18 -9.60
CA PHE A 86 29.45 -9.58 -10.40
C PHE A 86 30.42 -8.76 -9.53
N ARG A 87 31.72 -8.78 -9.87
CA ARG A 87 32.77 -8.04 -9.16
C ARG A 87 33.85 -7.48 -10.09
N LEU A 88 34.44 -6.37 -9.63
CA LEU A 88 35.56 -5.69 -10.28
C LEU A 88 36.85 -5.92 -9.49
N GLY A 89 37.91 -6.36 -10.16
CA GLY A 89 39.16 -6.77 -9.53
C GLY A 89 39.96 -5.62 -8.90
N ALA A 90 40.37 -5.83 -7.64
CA ALA A 90 41.41 -5.13 -6.88
C ALA A 90 41.34 -3.58 -6.76
N THR A 91 40.37 -2.91 -7.39
CA THR A 91 40.21 -1.46 -7.36
C THR A 91 38.73 -1.09 -7.23
N GLU A 92 38.19 -1.33 -6.04
CA GLU A 92 36.85 -0.93 -5.61
C GLU A 92 36.65 0.59 -5.78
N LYS A 93 35.98 0.97 -6.86
CA LYS A 93 35.42 2.29 -7.09
C LYS A 93 34.07 2.12 -7.77
N GLU A 94 33.03 2.58 -7.09
CA GLU A 94 31.68 2.70 -7.63
C GLU A 94 31.68 3.65 -8.84
N GLY A 95 30.75 3.45 -9.79
CA GLY A 95 30.56 4.32 -10.94
C GLY A 95 31.75 4.33 -11.92
N ARG A 96 31.95 3.22 -12.64
CA ARG A 96 32.81 3.18 -13.83
C ARG A 96 31.98 3.12 -15.11
N ASP A 97 32.55 3.59 -16.21
CA ASP A 97 32.06 3.30 -17.55
C ASP A 97 32.06 1.79 -17.87
N LEU A 98 31.23 1.39 -18.84
CA LEU A 98 31.06 -0.01 -19.22
C LEU A 98 32.38 -0.63 -19.69
N SER A 99 33.17 0.10 -20.49
CA SER A 99 34.47 -0.36 -21.01
C SER A 99 35.44 -0.71 -19.87
N SER A 100 35.60 0.18 -18.89
CA SER A 100 36.40 -0.04 -17.68
C SER A 100 35.90 -1.20 -16.82
N ALA A 101 34.58 -1.41 -16.73
CA ALA A 101 34.01 -2.55 -16.02
C ALA A 101 34.26 -3.88 -16.77
N PHE A 102 34.17 -3.85 -18.10
CA PHE A 102 34.39 -5.00 -18.99
C PHE A 102 35.86 -5.46 -19.00
N ALA A 103 36.81 -4.53 -18.86
CA ALA A 103 38.24 -4.80 -18.80
C ALA A 103 38.76 -5.26 -17.42
N LEU A 104 38.00 -5.04 -16.33
CA LEU A 104 38.45 -5.26 -14.94
C LEU A 104 37.60 -6.29 -14.17
N GLN A 105 36.99 -7.24 -14.88
CA GLN A 105 36.17 -8.30 -14.29
C GLN A 105 37.01 -9.25 -13.44
N GLU A 106 36.59 -9.55 -12.19
CA GLU A 106 37.29 -10.52 -11.33
C GLU A 106 37.23 -11.94 -11.91
N ASP A 107 36.07 -12.33 -12.46
CA ASP A 107 35.81 -13.66 -12.99
C ASP A 107 36.19 -13.84 -14.47
N LEU A 108 36.55 -12.76 -15.18
CA LEU A 108 37.06 -12.81 -16.56
C LEU A 108 38.39 -12.04 -16.68
N PRO A 109 39.47 -12.48 -16.00
CA PRO A 109 40.78 -11.86 -16.11
C PRO A 109 41.32 -12.02 -17.54
N ASN A 110 41.89 -10.95 -18.09
CA ASN A 110 42.34 -10.87 -19.49
C ASN A 110 41.21 -11.23 -20.49
N GLY A 111 40.01 -10.71 -20.26
CA GLY A 111 38.89 -10.76 -21.21
C GLY A 111 39.15 -9.94 -22.49
N PRO A 112 38.24 -10.02 -23.47
CA PRO A 112 38.28 -9.16 -24.66
C PRO A 112 38.02 -7.68 -24.33
N ASP A 113 38.37 -6.80 -25.26
CA ASP A 113 37.88 -5.41 -25.26
C ASP A 113 36.36 -5.36 -25.58
N LEU A 114 35.69 -4.31 -25.11
CA LEU A 114 34.26 -4.08 -25.34
C LEU A 114 33.97 -3.79 -26.82
N THR A 115 33.25 -4.68 -27.50
CA THR A 115 32.82 -4.51 -28.89
C THR A 115 31.41 -3.92 -29.01
N LYS A 116 31.22 -2.94 -29.90
CA LYS A 116 29.89 -2.54 -30.38
C LYS A 116 29.07 -3.76 -30.78
N GLY A 117 27.88 -3.92 -30.19
CA GLY A 117 27.01 -5.09 -30.39
C GLY A 117 26.22 -5.47 -29.14
N LEU A 118 25.67 -6.68 -29.10
CA LEU A 118 24.93 -7.22 -27.95
C LEU A 118 25.87 -7.51 -26.78
N VAL A 119 25.57 -6.95 -25.60
CA VAL A 119 26.25 -7.21 -24.33
C VAL A 119 25.38 -8.09 -23.44
N TYR A 120 25.98 -9.12 -22.84
CA TYR A 120 25.28 -10.09 -22.00
C TYR A 120 26.19 -10.62 -20.89
N VAL A 121 25.57 -11.16 -19.85
CA VAL A 121 26.24 -11.93 -18.80
C VAL A 121 26.12 -13.42 -19.11
N ASP A 122 27.24 -14.12 -18.93
CA ASP A 122 27.38 -15.58 -18.89
C ASP A 122 27.70 -15.97 -17.43
N VAL A 123 26.82 -16.75 -16.81
CA VAL A 123 26.90 -17.20 -15.42
C VAL A 123 27.00 -18.72 -15.40
N TRP A 124 28.06 -19.26 -14.78
CA TRP A 124 28.33 -20.70 -14.76
C TRP A 124 29.23 -21.07 -13.57
N GLU A 125 29.41 -22.36 -13.26
CA GLU A 125 30.17 -22.79 -12.07
C GLU A 125 31.48 -23.54 -12.39
N ARG A 126 32.57 -23.12 -11.74
CA ARG A 126 33.87 -23.83 -11.76
C ARG A 126 34.16 -24.52 -10.42
N PRO A 127 34.85 -25.67 -10.39
CA PRO A 127 35.40 -26.22 -9.16
C PRO A 127 36.57 -25.36 -8.65
N ILE A 128 36.75 -25.33 -7.32
CA ILE A 128 37.88 -24.72 -6.60
C ILE A 128 38.41 -25.79 -5.65
N MET A 129 39.66 -26.20 -5.86
CA MET A 129 40.37 -27.21 -5.08
C MET A 129 41.36 -26.57 -4.09
N ALA A 130 41.91 -27.37 -3.18
CA ALA A 130 42.90 -26.95 -2.19
C ALA A 130 44.18 -26.37 -2.80
N HIS A 131 44.56 -26.76 -4.02
CA HIS A 131 45.71 -26.16 -4.72
C HIS A 131 45.44 -24.69 -5.13
N GLU A 132 44.21 -24.33 -5.49
CA GLU A 132 43.80 -22.92 -5.70
C GLU A 132 43.54 -22.18 -4.38
N GLN A 133 43.01 -22.88 -3.37
CA GLN A 133 42.62 -22.30 -2.10
C GLN A 133 43.05 -23.21 -0.92
N PRO A 134 44.27 -23.05 -0.39
CA PRO A 134 44.86 -23.95 0.62
C PRO A 134 44.06 -24.14 1.91
N TYR A 135 43.10 -23.27 2.21
CA TYR A 135 42.14 -23.43 3.30
C TYR A 135 41.20 -24.65 3.15
N LEU A 136 41.07 -25.22 1.94
CA LEU A 136 40.26 -26.43 1.70
C LEU A 136 40.98 -27.74 2.07
N ALA A 137 42.29 -27.69 2.32
CA ALA A 137 43.07 -28.81 2.87
C ALA A 137 43.01 -28.79 4.41
N ASP A 138 42.68 -29.93 5.03
CA ASP A 138 42.62 -30.04 6.49
C ASP A 138 44.01 -30.34 7.08
N ALA A 139 44.58 -29.36 7.79
CA ALA A 139 45.88 -29.49 8.45
C ALA A 139 45.91 -30.59 9.55
N GLY A 140 44.77 -30.92 10.16
CA GLY A 140 44.60 -32.04 11.08
C GLY A 140 44.60 -33.40 10.39
N LEU A 141 44.31 -33.44 9.07
CA LEU A 141 44.42 -34.61 8.20
C LEU A 141 45.67 -34.55 7.32
N HIS A 142 46.76 -33.95 7.83
CA HIS A 142 48.05 -33.80 7.15
C HIS A 142 47.99 -33.04 5.81
N GLY A 143 46.99 -32.19 5.60
CA GLY A 143 46.81 -31.42 4.36
C GLY A 143 45.96 -32.14 3.31
N ALA A 144 45.25 -33.21 3.65
CA ALA A 144 44.30 -33.85 2.75
C ALA A 144 43.14 -32.91 2.39
N GLU A 145 42.81 -32.81 1.10
CA GLU A 145 41.51 -32.30 0.66
C GLU A 145 40.44 -33.33 1.02
N THR A 146 39.37 -32.91 1.70
CA THR A 146 38.21 -33.77 2.01
C THR A 146 37.03 -33.52 1.08
N SER A 147 37.01 -32.37 0.40
CA SER A 147 35.98 -31.94 -0.54
C SER A 147 36.38 -30.62 -1.21
N TYR A 148 36.27 -30.53 -2.54
CA TYR A 148 36.39 -29.27 -3.27
C TYR A 148 35.12 -28.40 -3.12
N ARG A 149 35.12 -27.17 -3.61
CA ARG A 149 33.95 -26.27 -3.66
C ARG A 149 33.60 -25.90 -5.10
N THR A 150 32.36 -25.50 -5.37
CA THR A 150 32.04 -24.77 -6.61
C THR A 150 32.10 -23.26 -6.36
N ARG A 151 32.37 -22.50 -7.42
CA ARG A 151 32.27 -21.03 -7.46
C ARG A 151 31.53 -20.63 -8.72
N THR A 152 30.42 -19.93 -8.55
CA THR A 152 29.74 -19.22 -9.63
C THR A 152 30.66 -18.12 -10.15
N LEU A 153 30.96 -18.14 -11.45
CA LEU A 153 31.61 -17.04 -12.16
C LEU A 153 30.54 -16.17 -12.81
N VAL A 154 30.78 -14.86 -12.90
CA VAL A 154 29.89 -13.90 -13.56
C VAL A 154 30.67 -13.09 -14.60
N GLN A 155 30.45 -13.39 -15.88
CA GLN A 155 31.25 -12.88 -16.98
C GLN A 155 30.42 -12.03 -17.94
N ILE A 156 30.76 -10.75 -18.08
CA ILE A 156 30.21 -9.89 -19.13
C ILE A 156 30.96 -10.17 -20.42
N LYS A 157 30.22 -10.51 -21.47
CA LYS A 157 30.69 -10.85 -22.82
C LYS A 157 29.93 -10.03 -23.86
N SER A 158 30.47 -9.93 -25.08
CA SER A 158 29.86 -9.18 -26.19
C SER A 158 29.83 -9.99 -27.50
N LEU A 159 28.86 -9.65 -28.37
CA LEU A 159 28.66 -10.24 -29.69
C LEU A 159 28.43 -9.11 -30.73
N PRO A 160 29.41 -8.80 -31.60
CA PRO A 160 29.31 -7.70 -32.55
C PRO A 160 28.33 -7.93 -33.71
N GLU A 161 27.82 -9.16 -33.90
CA GLU A 161 26.92 -9.53 -34.99
C GLU A 161 25.49 -9.01 -34.82
N PHE A 162 25.11 -8.64 -33.59
CA PHE A 162 23.75 -8.20 -33.23
C PHE A 162 23.76 -6.73 -32.81
N SER A 163 22.88 -5.91 -33.38
CA SER A 163 22.92 -4.45 -33.21
C SER A 163 21.60 -3.77 -32.86
N SER A 164 20.49 -4.51 -32.79
CA SER A 164 19.19 -3.98 -32.36
C SER A 164 18.37 -5.02 -31.59
N VAL A 165 17.35 -4.56 -30.86
CA VAL A 165 16.57 -5.35 -29.89
C VAL A 165 15.75 -6.44 -30.57
N GLU A 166 15.36 -6.22 -31.82
CA GLU A 166 14.58 -7.15 -32.65
C GLU A 166 15.36 -8.42 -33.01
N ASP A 167 16.70 -8.36 -33.03
CA ASP A 167 17.56 -9.54 -33.19
C ASP A 167 17.64 -10.39 -31.91
N LEU A 168 17.32 -9.85 -30.73
CA LEU A 168 17.57 -10.53 -29.45
C LEU A 168 16.87 -11.90 -29.31
N PRO A 169 15.60 -12.09 -29.71
CA PRO A 169 14.95 -13.41 -29.67
C PRO A 169 15.63 -14.43 -30.60
N LYS A 170 16.12 -13.98 -31.75
CA LYS A 170 16.83 -14.78 -32.76
C LYS A 170 18.25 -15.13 -32.29
N ALA A 171 18.94 -14.21 -31.63
CA ALA A 171 20.22 -14.44 -30.97
C ALA A 171 20.08 -15.52 -29.89
N LEU A 172 19.20 -15.32 -28.91
CA LEU A 172 19.00 -16.22 -27.76
C LEU A 172 18.54 -17.63 -28.14
N SER A 173 17.76 -17.79 -29.21
CA SER A 173 17.24 -19.11 -29.63
C SER A 173 18.14 -19.85 -30.64
N GLY A 174 18.89 -19.11 -31.47
CA GLY A 174 19.61 -19.65 -32.62
C GLY A 174 21.14 -19.56 -32.56
N HIS A 175 21.74 -18.67 -31.77
CA HIS A 175 23.18 -18.44 -31.81
C HIS A 175 23.96 -19.42 -30.92
N PRO A 176 25.12 -19.97 -31.36
CA PRO A 176 25.98 -20.84 -30.55
C PRO A 176 26.34 -20.28 -29.17
N ALA A 177 26.49 -18.96 -29.05
CA ALA A 177 26.86 -18.28 -27.81
C ALA A 177 25.86 -18.47 -26.65
N PHE A 178 24.59 -18.76 -26.95
CA PHE A 178 23.52 -18.93 -25.96
C PHE A 178 23.15 -20.41 -25.75
N ARG A 179 24.05 -21.34 -26.10
CA ARG A 179 23.95 -22.76 -25.74
C ARG A 179 24.46 -22.96 -24.30
N ALA A 180 23.57 -23.40 -23.42
CA ALA A 180 23.91 -23.63 -22.01
C ALA A 180 24.96 -24.73 -21.80
N LYS A 181 25.07 -25.68 -22.75
CA LYS A 181 26.17 -26.64 -22.90
C LYS A 181 26.15 -27.19 -24.34
N GLY A 182 27.16 -27.95 -24.74
CA GLY A 182 27.16 -28.63 -26.04
C GLY A 182 26.04 -29.67 -26.18
N ASN A 183 25.75 -30.06 -27.42
CA ASN A 183 24.85 -31.16 -27.75
C ASN A 183 25.48 -32.20 -28.69
N ALA A 184 26.81 -32.20 -28.80
CA ALA A 184 27.56 -33.37 -29.26
C ALA A 184 27.24 -34.59 -28.37
N GLU A 185 27.13 -35.78 -28.94
CA GLU A 185 26.84 -37.00 -28.18
C GLU A 185 27.99 -37.99 -28.30
N LEU A 186 28.41 -38.55 -27.17
CA LEU A 186 29.53 -39.50 -27.08
C LEU A 186 28.99 -40.91 -26.89
N SER A 187 29.49 -41.86 -27.67
CA SER A 187 29.33 -43.30 -27.46
C SER A 187 30.67 -43.92 -27.07
N LEU A 188 30.64 -44.83 -26.09
CA LEU A 188 31.82 -45.55 -25.61
C LEU A 188 31.68 -47.06 -25.86
N LYS A 189 32.77 -47.69 -26.30
CA LYS A 189 32.93 -49.15 -26.40
C LYS A 189 34.26 -49.55 -25.75
N LEU A 190 34.25 -50.58 -24.92
CA LEU A 190 35.49 -51.13 -24.35
C LEU A 190 36.28 -51.93 -25.41
N ALA A 191 37.61 -51.91 -25.31
CA ALA A 191 38.49 -52.64 -26.22
C ALA A 191 38.51 -54.13 -25.86
N GLN A 192 37.57 -54.88 -26.46
CA GLN A 192 37.42 -56.34 -26.35
C GLN A 192 38.76 -57.06 -26.53
N THR A 193 38.97 -58.14 -25.76
CA THR A 193 40.12 -59.01 -25.92
C THR A 193 40.02 -59.75 -27.26
N THR A 194 40.95 -59.50 -28.18
CA THR A 194 41.06 -60.28 -29.41
C THR A 194 41.55 -61.68 -29.07
N THR A 195 40.63 -62.65 -29.12
CA THR A 195 40.97 -64.08 -29.09
C THR A 195 41.66 -64.46 -30.39
N GLU A 196 42.98 -64.32 -30.44
CA GLU A 196 43.77 -64.89 -31.53
C GLU A 196 43.68 -66.42 -31.45
N PHE A 197 43.18 -67.04 -32.52
CA PHE A 197 43.26 -68.49 -32.67
C PHE A 197 44.70 -68.88 -32.97
N ASP A 198 45.25 -69.85 -32.24
CA ASP A 198 46.47 -70.52 -32.68
C ASP A 198 46.16 -71.26 -34.00
N ALA A 199 46.82 -70.83 -35.08
CA ALA A 199 46.67 -71.43 -36.40
C ALA A 199 47.20 -72.88 -36.46
N CYS A 200 47.91 -73.34 -35.42
CA CYS A 200 48.42 -74.70 -35.27
C CYS A 200 47.63 -75.55 -34.26
N ASP A 201 46.82 -74.97 -33.37
CA ASP A 201 45.93 -75.74 -32.47
C ASP A 201 44.55 -75.04 -32.25
N PRO A 202 43.56 -75.33 -33.12
CA PRO A 202 42.19 -74.84 -32.95
C PRO A 202 41.39 -75.58 -31.86
N CYS A 203 42.03 -76.47 -31.08
CA CYS A 203 41.43 -77.22 -29.98
C CYS A 203 41.99 -76.81 -28.60
N ALA A 204 42.99 -75.92 -28.54
CA ALA A 204 43.48 -75.36 -27.28
C ALA A 204 42.35 -74.58 -26.58
N GLU A 205 42.15 -74.82 -25.28
CA GLU A 205 41.16 -74.08 -24.50
C GLU A 205 41.50 -72.58 -24.48
N LEU A 206 40.49 -71.76 -24.78
CA LEU A 206 40.61 -70.30 -24.80
C LEU A 206 41.00 -69.78 -23.40
N ILE A 207 42.29 -69.54 -23.20
CA ILE A 207 42.76 -68.69 -22.11
C ILE A 207 42.32 -67.27 -22.45
N SER A 208 41.12 -66.89 -21.99
CA SER A 208 40.78 -65.48 -21.90
C SER A 208 41.79 -64.84 -20.93
N ILE A 209 42.69 -64.04 -21.49
CA ILE A 209 43.40 -63.04 -20.69
C ILE A 209 42.33 -62.01 -20.37
N ASP A 210 41.61 -62.26 -19.29
CA ASP A 210 40.55 -61.39 -18.79
C ASP A 210 41.15 -60.00 -18.61
N LYS A 211 40.72 -59.06 -19.46
CA LYS A 211 41.08 -57.65 -19.34
C LYS A 211 40.38 -57.12 -18.09
N VAL A 212 41.03 -57.31 -16.95
CA VAL A 212 40.58 -56.84 -15.65
C VAL A 212 40.28 -55.35 -15.75
N LEU A 213 39.00 -55.00 -15.73
CA LEU A 213 38.58 -53.60 -15.70
C LEU A 213 39.13 -52.97 -14.40
N PRO A 214 39.79 -51.80 -14.49
CA PRO A 214 40.16 -51.05 -13.30
C PRO A 214 38.89 -50.50 -12.63
N ASN A 215 38.98 -50.20 -11.34
CA ASN A 215 38.06 -49.24 -10.74
C ASN A 215 38.59 -47.85 -11.10
N ALA A 216 37.91 -47.14 -11.99
CA ALA A 216 38.37 -45.87 -12.56
C ALA A 216 37.19 -44.96 -12.95
N LEU A 217 37.47 -43.66 -13.04
CA LEU A 217 36.53 -42.66 -13.58
C LEU A 217 37.23 -41.96 -14.75
N ILE A 218 36.99 -42.46 -15.97
CA ILE A 218 37.66 -41.96 -17.16
C ILE A 218 36.93 -40.72 -17.67
N ARG A 219 37.65 -39.61 -17.72
CA ARG A 219 37.19 -38.33 -18.24
C ARG A 219 37.56 -38.16 -19.72
N PHE A 220 36.64 -37.60 -20.49
CA PHE A 220 36.88 -37.05 -21.83
C PHE A 220 36.44 -35.59 -21.83
N GLU A 221 37.30 -34.62 -22.18
CA GLU A 221 36.99 -33.18 -22.10
C GLU A 221 37.41 -32.39 -23.35
N VAL A 222 36.53 -31.51 -23.82
CA VAL A 222 36.79 -30.50 -24.85
C VAL A 222 37.49 -29.30 -24.21
N ILE A 223 38.83 -29.33 -24.19
CA ILE A 223 39.69 -28.29 -23.62
C ILE A 223 39.52 -26.95 -24.35
N SER A 224 39.41 -26.98 -25.68
CA SER A 224 39.13 -25.78 -26.47
C SER A 224 38.39 -26.09 -27.76
N VAL A 225 37.71 -25.07 -28.25
CA VAL A 225 36.98 -25.06 -29.52
C VAL A 225 37.55 -23.92 -30.35
N GLU A 226 37.89 -24.22 -31.60
CA GLU A 226 38.24 -23.25 -32.63
C GLU A 226 37.07 -23.14 -33.62
N ARG A 227 36.84 -21.93 -34.13
CA ARG A 227 35.79 -21.63 -35.10
C ARG A 227 36.38 -21.07 -36.40
N ASP A 228 35.64 -21.13 -37.50
CA ASP A 228 35.95 -20.40 -38.72
C ASP A 228 35.40 -18.97 -38.67
N GLY A 229 35.72 -18.15 -39.68
CA GLY A 229 35.26 -16.76 -39.84
C GLY A 229 33.76 -16.58 -40.13
N LYS A 230 32.94 -17.48 -39.59
CA LYS A 230 31.47 -17.57 -39.64
C LYS A 230 30.92 -18.22 -38.37
N GLY A 231 31.72 -18.31 -37.30
CA GLY A 231 31.35 -18.97 -36.04
C GLY A 231 31.15 -20.49 -36.10
N SER A 232 31.43 -21.17 -37.22
CA SER A 232 31.24 -22.62 -37.34
C SER A 232 32.43 -23.38 -36.76
N LEU A 233 32.21 -24.53 -36.13
CA LEU A 233 33.28 -25.37 -35.56
C LEU A 233 34.34 -25.74 -36.64
N SER A 234 35.62 -25.45 -36.37
CA SER A 234 36.73 -25.69 -37.30
C SER A 234 37.76 -26.70 -36.76
N ALA A 235 38.02 -26.68 -35.45
CA ALA A 235 38.81 -27.69 -34.75
C ALA A 235 38.40 -27.76 -33.26
N ILE A 236 38.77 -28.86 -32.58
CA ILE A 236 38.71 -28.97 -31.12
C ILE A 236 40.03 -29.50 -30.55
N ARG A 237 40.29 -29.22 -29.27
CA ARG A 237 41.30 -29.94 -28.46
C ARG A 237 40.56 -30.87 -27.50
N LEU A 238 40.76 -32.18 -27.65
CA LEU A 238 40.13 -33.23 -26.85
C LEU A 238 41.20 -33.90 -25.98
N ALA A 239 41.01 -33.89 -24.66
CA ALA A 239 41.88 -34.56 -23.70
C ALA A 239 41.15 -35.68 -22.97
N TRP A 240 41.90 -36.67 -22.45
CA TRP A 240 41.35 -37.77 -21.66
C TRP A 240 42.25 -38.16 -20.49
N SER A 241 41.65 -38.64 -19.40
CA SER A 241 42.34 -39.05 -18.18
C SER A 241 41.55 -40.11 -17.43
N SER A 242 42.18 -41.24 -17.13
CA SER A 242 41.63 -42.34 -16.32
C SER A 242 41.55 -42.04 -14.82
N GLU A 243 42.16 -40.92 -14.40
CA GLU A 243 42.20 -40.40 -13.03
C GLU A 243 41.31 -39.14 -12.90
N ASN A 244 40.20 -39.03 -13.66
CA ASN A 244 39.29 -37.86 -13.78
C ASN A 244 39.98 -36.47 -13.94
N ALA A 245 41.23 -36.44 -14.40
CA ALA A 245 42.10 -35.27 -14.36
C ALA A 245 42.19 -34.61 -12.95
N GLU A 246 42.14 -35.43 -11.90
CA GLU A 246 42.31 -35.10 -10.49
C GLU A 246 43.75 -34.70 -10.15
N ALA A 247 44.73 -35.45 -10.66
CA ALA A 247 46.12 -35.33 -10.26
C ALA A 247 46.73 -33.99 -10.71
N VAL A 248 46.84 -33.07 -9.76
CA VAL A 248 47.32 -31.69 -9.91
C VAL A 248 48.43 -31.40 -8.88
N GLU A 249 49.45 -30.67 -9.30
CA GLU A 249 50.50 -30.12 -8.44
C GLU A 249 50.78 -28.64 -8.81
N PRO A 250 51.13 -27.78 -7.84
CA PRO A 250 51.85 -26.54 -8.09
C PRO A 250 53.11 -26.73 -8.95
N LEU A 251 53.53 -25.68 -9.66
CA LEU A 251 54.70 -25.75 -10.54
C LEU A 251 56.01 -26.14 -9.82
N ASP A 252 56.18 -25.80 -8.55
CA ASP A 252 57.38 -26.11 -7.76
C ASP A 252 57.43 -27.54 -7.21
N THR A 253 56.28 -28.20 -7.05
CA THR A 253 56.16 -29.62 -6.64
C THR A 253 55.88 -30.59 -7.80
N ARG A 254 55.69 -30.07 -9.03
CA ARG A 254 55.21 -30.78 -10.23
C ARG A 254 55.83 -32.15 -10.52
N THR A 255 57.08 -32.39 -10.13
CA THR A 255 57.77 -33.69 -10.31
C THR A 255 57.07 -34.85 -9.61
N ALA A 256 56.22 -34.61 -8.60
CA ALA A 256 55.37 -35.63 -8.00
C ALA A 256 54.31 -36.21 -8.97
N LEU A 257 53.98 -35.51 -10.08
CA LEU A 257 53.11 -36.03 -11.13
C LEU A 257 53.81 -36.96 -12.14
N GLU A 258 55.14 -37.05 -12.13
CA GLU A 258 55.91 -37.69 -13.20
C GLU A 258 55.54 -39.16 -13.39
N ARG A 259 55.16 -39.52 -14.63
CA ARG A 259 54.70 -40.86 -14.98
C ARG A 259 54.95 -41.18 -16.46
N ASP A 260 55.34 -42.43 -16.72
CA ASP A 260 55.51 -42.96 -18.08
C ASP A 260 54.27 -42.74 -18.95
N LYS A 261 54.48 -42.25 -20.18
CA LYS A 261 53.47 -41.99 -21.22
C LYS A 261 52.39 -40.95 -20.87
N ALA A 262 52.48 -40.26 -19.73
CA ALA A 262 51.54 -39.22 -19.36
C ALA A 262 51.75 -37.92 -20.17
N VAL A 263 50.75 -37.04 -20.11
CA VAL A 263 50.75 -35.72 -20.74
C VAL A 263 50.30 -34.69 -19.71
N TYR A 264 50.95 -33.53 -19.71
CA TYR A 264 50.84 -32.54 -18.64
C TYR A 264 50.22 -31.25 -19.17
N GLU A 265 49.07 -30.87 -18.62
CA GLU A 265 48.41 -29.57 -18.86
C GLU A 265 48.95 -28.56 -17.84
N TYR A 266 49.65 -27.55 -18.32
CA TYR A 266 50.07 -26.38 -17.56
C TYR A 266 48.94 -25.35 -17.58
N PHE A 267 48.47 -24.92 -16.42
CA PHE A 267 47.26 -24.11 -16.29
C PHE A 267 47.35 -23.08 -15.15
N SER A 268 46.38 -22.18 -15.10
CA SER A 268 46.19 -21.21 -14.01
C SER A 268 44.73 -20.84 -13.83
N ALA A 269 44.41 -20.04 -12.80
CA ALA A 269 43.06 -19.52 -12.58
C ALA A 269 42.50 -18.77 -13.81
N SER A 270 43.35 -18.12 -14.61
CA SER A 270 42.92 -17.44 -15.85
C SER A 270 42.53 -18.41 -16.97
N THR A 271 43.17 -19.58 -17.08
CA THR A 271 42.81 -20.56 -18.12
C THR A 271 41.54 -21.33 -17.76
N GLU A 272 41.36 -21.66 -16.49
CA GLU A 272 40.12 -22.30 -15.99
C GLU A 272 38.95 -21.30 -15.93
N ALA A 273 39.20 -19.98 -15.91
CA ALA A 273 38.15 -18.97 -15.97
C ALA A 273 37.58 -18.75 -17.38
N GLN A 274 38.31 -19.04 -18.48
CA GLN A 274 37.82 -18.69 -19.83
C GLN A 274 37.07 -19.83 -20.54
N LEU A 275 36.17 -20.54 -19.85
CA LEU A 275 35.29 -21.56 -20.45
C LEU A 275 34.04 -20.96 -21.13
N GLY A 276 33.24 -21.81 -21.78
CA GLY A 276 32.07 -21.37 -22.54
C GLY A 276 32.38 -20.95 -23.98
N TYR A 277 31.48 -20.17 -24.57
CA TYR A 277 31.68 -19.53 -25.88
C TYR A 277 32.44 -18.20 -25.75
N PHE A 278 33.23 -17.89 -26.78
CA PHE A 278 33.81 -16.56 -27.05
C PHE A 278 33.74 -16.28 -28.56
N HIS A 279 33.55 -15.01 -28.92
CA HIS A 279 33.54 -14.55 -30.31
C HIS A 279 34.95 -14.65 -30.95
N GLU A 280 35.03 -14.89 -32.26
CA GLU A 280 36.27 -15.20 -32.99
C GLU A 280 37.37 -14.12 -32.94
N ALA A 281 37.00 -12.88 -32.61
CA ALA A 281 37.97 -11.79 -32.41
C ALA A 281 38.79 -11.93 -31.10
N HIS A 282 38.35 -12.77 -30.16
CA HIS A 282 39.08 -13.08 -28.92
C HIS A 282 39.71 -14.47 -29.02
N VAL A 283 40.96 -14.61 -28.57
CA VAL A 283 41.61 -15.93 -28.41
C VAL A 283 41.67 -16.26 -26.92
N PRO A 284 40.80 -17.16 -26.41
CA PRO A 284 40.74 -17.44 -24.98
C PRO A 284 42.04 -17.99 -24.40
N ALA A 285 42.33 -17.63 -23.15
CA ALA A 285 43.42 -18.22 -22.37
C ALA A 285 43.19 -19.72 -22.20
N ARG A 286 44.18 -20.56 -22.56
CA ARG A 286 44.09 -22.03 -22.51
C ARG A 286 45.36 -22.65 -21.94
N GLY A 287 45.22 -23.82 -21.34
CA GLY A 287 46.36 -24.59 -20.84
C GLY A 287 47.24 -25.12 -21.97
N ALA A 288 48.55 -25.07 -21.75
CA ALA A 288 49.55 -25.65 -22.64
C ALA A 288 49.82 -27.12 -22.27
N PHE A 289 49.87 -28.01 -23.26
CA PHE A 289 50.05 -29.44 -23.07
C PHE A 289 51.45 -29.87 -23.52
N SER A 290 52.18 -30.53 -22.62
CA SER A 290 53.55 -31.00 -22.84
C SER A 290 53.72 -32.46 -22.38
N THR A 291 54.60 -33.21 -23.03
CA THR A 291 55.12 -34.49 -22.49
C THR A 291 56.37 -34.30 -21.62
N ASP A 292 56.98 -33.13 -21.68
CA ASP A 292 58.11 -32.72 -20.85
C ASP A 292 57.61 -31.92 -19.65
N LEU A 293 57.97 -32.40 -18.45
CA LEU A 293 57.60 -31.83 -17.15
C LEU A 293 58.74 -30.95 -16.57
N SER A 294 59.89 -30.86 -17.25
CA SER A 294 61.07 -30.15 -16.75
C SER A 294 61.00 -28.63 -16.95
N SER A 295 60.33 -28.15 -18.00
CA SER A 295 60.22 -26.71 -18.31
C SER A 295 59.16 -25.99 -17.47
N ASP A 296 59.45 -24.76 -17.04
CA ASP A 296 58.45 -23.82 -16.49
C ASP A 296 57.59 -23.18 -17.60
N THR A 297 58.12 -23.13 -18.83
CA THR A 297 57.47 -22.58 -20.03
C THR A 297 57.33 -23.70 -21.07
N PRO A 298 56.21 -24.44 -21.09
CA PRO A 298 55.97 -25.47 -22.09
C PRO A 298 55.79 -24.85 -23.50
N ASP A 299 56.36 -25.49 -24.51
CA ASP A 299 56.03 -25.22 -25.92
C ASP A 299 54.90 -26.16 -26.35
N ASP A 300 53.78 -25.59 -26.80
CA ASP A 300 52.59 -26.33 -27.23
C ASP A 300 52.17 -25.89 -28.64
N PRO A 301 52.62 -26.61 -29.69
CA PRO A 301 52.28 -26.30 -31.08
C PRO A 301 50.82 -26.61 -31.45
N THR A 302 49.97 -27.00 -30.47
CA THR A 302 48.52 -27.14 -30.65
C THR A 302 47.69 -25.99 -30.07
N LEU A 303 48.32 -25.02 -29.41
CA LEU A 303 47.61 -23.78 -29.05
C LEU A 303 47.25 -22.97 -30.32
N PRO A 304 46.12 -22.26 -30.32
CA PRO A 304 45.81 -21.27 -31.34
C PRO A 304 46.93 -20.23 -31.50
N LYS A 305 47.16 -19.78 -32.73
CA LYS A 305 48.08 -18.67 -32.96
C LYS A 305 47.55 -17.41 -32.28
N ASN A 306 48.44 -16.69 -31.61
CA ASN A 306 48.12 -15.51 -30.80
C ASN A 306 47.36 -15.81 -29.48
N THR A 307 47.34 -17.04 -28.96
CA THR A 307 47.02 -17.26 -27.55
C THR A 307 47.96 -16.39 -26.68
N PRO A 308 47.45 -15.68 -25.65
CA PRO A 308 48.27 -14.83 -24.80
C PRO A 308 49.43 -15.57 -24.14
N ALA A 309 50.54 -14.86 -23.88
CA ALA A 309 51.61 -15.38 -23.03
C ALA A 309 51.11 -15.43 -21.58
N LEU A 310 51.09 -16.61 -20.97
CA LEU A 310 50.46 -16.85 -19.67
C LEU A 310 51.50 -17.26 -18.62
N GLY A 311 51.36 -16.69 -17.42
CA GLY A 311 51.92 -17.28 -16.21
C GLY A 311 51.06 -18.46 -15.78
N TYR A 312 51.47 -19.68 -16.15
CA TYR A 312 50.93 -20.89 -15.54
C TYR A 312 51.35 -20.96 -14.07
N THR A 313 50.58 -21.64 -13.24
CA THR A 313 50.85 -21.79 -11.80
C THR A 313 50.79 -23.24 -11.32
N HIS A 314 50.09 -24.10 -12.07
CA HIS A 314 49.87 -25.50 -11.74
C HIS A 314 50.05 -26.38 -12.97
N VAL A 315 50.26 -27.67 -12.73
CA VAL A 315 50.30 -28.73 -13.73
C VAL A 315 49.27 -29.80 -13.39
N ARG A 316 48.60 -30.37 -14.39
CA ARG A 316 47.62 -31.45 -14.26
C ARG A 316 48.00 -32.63 -15.16
N ARG A 317 47.88 -33.86 -14.64
CA ARG A 317 48.14 -35.09 -15.41
C ARG A 317 46.92 -35.55 -16.21
N TRP A 318 47.16 -35.83 -17.49
CA TRP A 318 46.25 -36.45 -18.45
C TRP A 318 46.90 -37.70 -19.05
N ASP A 319 46.09 -38.62 -19.57
CA ASP A 319 46.56 -39.75 -20.37
C ASP A 319 46.80 -39.34 -21.84
N GLY A 320 46.27 -38.20 -22.28
CA GLY A 320 46.61 -37.65 -23.60
C GLY A 320 45.72 -36.49 -24.03
N MET A 321 46.17 -35.76 -25.05
CA MET A 321 45.40 -34.69 -25.70
C MET A 321 45.70 -34.64 -27.19
N VAL A 322 44.66 -34.47 -28.01
CA VAL A 322 44.76 -34.30 -29.45
C VAL A 322 44.00 -33.06 -29.93
N ARG A 323 44.62 -32.28 -30.80
CA ARG A 323 43.96 -31.24 -31.60
C ARG A 323 43.45 -31.86 -32.89
N LEU A 324 42.14 -31.85 -33.04
CA LEU A 324 41.35 -32.47 -34.10
C LEU A 324 40.76 -31.38 -34.99
N PRO A 325 41.32 -31.11 -36.18
CA PRO A 325 40.62 -30.38 -37.23
C PRO A 325 39.33 -31.12 -37.60
N LEU A 326 38.23 -30.41 -37.79
CA LEU A 326 36.97 -31.01 -38.26
C LEU A 326 36.89 -31.10 -39.80
N ASP A 327 37.86 -30.50 -40.51
CA ASP A 327 38.06 -30.75 -41.93
C ASP A 327 38.81 -32.08 -42.17
N THR A 328 38.39 -32.84 -43.17
CA THR A 328 38.90 -34.19 -43.46
C THR A 328 40.23 -34.23 -44.23
N LYS A 329 40.97 -33.11 -44.29
CA LYS A 329 42.23 -32.97 -45.06
C LYS A 329 43.40 -32.58 -44.16
N SER A 330 43.15 -31.79 -43.13
CA SER A 330 44.16 -31.40 -42.14
C SER A 330 44.57 -32.58 -41.26
N LYS A 331 45.81 -32.53 -40.73
CA LYS A 331 46.32 -33.57 -39.83
C LYS A 331 45.93 -33.28 -38.39
N VAL A 332 45.54 -34.34 -37.67
CA VAL A 332 45.47 -34.35 -36.20
C VAL A 332 46.88 -34.11 -35.64
N THR A 333 46.99 -33.35 -34.56
CA THR A 333 48.28 -32.95 -33.94
C THR A 333 48.20 -33.00 -32.42
N GLY A 334 49.36 -33.02 -31.75
CA GLY A 334 49.47 -32.92 -30.29
C GLY A 334 50.03 -34.16 -29.60
N PRO A 335 50.38 -34.03 -28.30
CA PRO A 335 50.81 -35.14 -27.45
C PRO A 335 49.65 -36.10 -27.14
N SER A 336 49.42 -37.03 -28.05
CA SER A 336 48.74 -38.29 -27.73
C SER A 336 49.68 -39.17 -26.92
N ALA A 337 49.17 -39.90 -25.90
CA ALA A 337 49.87 -41.10 -25.45
C ALA A 337 50.08 -42.06 -26.62
N ALA A 338 51.18 -42.83 -26.56
CA ALA A 338 51.69 -43.63 -27.66
C ALA A 338 50.76 -44.77 -28.16
N SER A 339 49.60 -44.97 -27.53
CA SER A 339 48.60 -45.99 -27.89
C SER A 339 47.32 -45.47 -28.54
N ALA A 340 47.02 -44.17 -28.49
CA ALA A 340 45.77 -43.63 -29.04
C ALA A 340 45.85 -43.32 -30.55
N LYS A 341 44.75 -43.63 -31.26
CA LYS A 341 44.60 -43.51 -32.71
C LYS A 341 43.34 -42.70 -33.03
N PRO A 342 43.46 -41.37 -33.14
CA PRO A 342 42.36 -40.50 -33.53
C PRO A 342 42.07 -40.60 -35.05
N SER A 343 40.80 -40.47 -35.42
CA SER A 343 40.36 -40.19 -36.79
C SER A 343 39.15 -39.26 -36.78
N VAL A 344 38.95 -38.52 -37.88
CA VAL A 344 37.84 -37.56 -38.03
C VAL A 344 37.17 -37.80 -39.37
N ASN A 345 35.84 -37.89 -39.36
CA ASN A 345 35.01 -37.88 -40.55
C ASN A 345 34.03 -36.68 -40.52
N THR A 346 33.20 -36.54 -41.55
CA THR A 346 32.33 -35.37 -41.77
C THR A 346 31.24 -35.15 -40.73
N ALA A 347 30.98 -36.12 -39.83
CA ALA A 347 29.95 -36.00 -38.79
C ALA A 347 30.36 -36.58 -37.43
N GLU A 348 31.49 -37.29 -37.36
CA GLU A 348 31.93 -38.03 -36.18
C GLU A 348 33.46 -37.98 -36.03
N ILE A 349 33.92 -37.93 -34.78
CA ILE A 349 35.30 -38.13 -34.34
C ILE A 349 35.39 -39.52 -33.71
N THR A 350 36.39 -40.32 -34.06
CA THR A 350 36.69 -41.59 -33.38
C THR A 350 38.05 -41.52 -32.69
N LEU A 351 38.13 -41.95 -31.44
CA LEU A 351 39.37 -42.08 -30.68
C LEU A 351 39.48 -43.50 -30.12
N THR A 352 40.36 -44.31 -30.71
CA THR A 352 40.64 -45.68 -30.23
C THR A 352 41.94 -45.70 -29.43
N THR A 353 41.90 -46.15 -28.19
CA THR A 353 43.03 -46.44 -27.31
C THR A 353 43.21 -47.95 -27.14
N GLU A 354 44.15 -48.39 -26.29
CA GLU A 354 44.27 -49.80 -25.90
C GLU A 354 43.16 -50.28 -24.94
N PHE A 355 42.36 -49.38 -24.39
CA PHE A 355 41.30 -49.66 -23.42
C PHE A 355 39.88 -49.43 -23.94
N PHE A 356 39.69 -48.49 -24.86
CA PHE A 356 38.36 -48.10 -25.36
C PHE A 356 38.39 -47.56 -26.79
N THR A 357 37.23 -47.55 -27.45
CA THR A 357 36.93 -46.70 -28.60
C THR A 357 35.82 -45.73 -28.19
N VAL A 358 36.12 -44.44 -28.29
CA VAL A 358 35.17 -43.33 -28.19
C VAL A 358 34.73 -42.93 -29.60
N GLN A 359 33.44 -42.67 -29.77
CA GLN A 359 32.83 -42.08 -30.97
C GLN A 359 32.07 -40.83 -30.53
N LEU A 360 32.40 -39.65 -31.06
CA LEU A 360 31.80 -38.37 -30.69
C LEU A 360 31.14 -37.73 -31.92
N GLU A 361 29.82 -37.60 -31.88
CA GLU A 361 29.01 -37.06 -32.99
C GLU A 361 29.01 -35.51 -32.97
N HIS A 362 29.54 -34.90 -34.03
CA HIS A 362 29.61 -33.44 -34.21
C HIS A 362 28.77 -32.91 -35.40
N GLY A 363 28.29 -33.79 -36.29
CA GLY A 363 27.60 -33.38 -37.52
C GLY A 363 26.30 -32.60 -37.28
N GLY A 364 26.37 -31.27 -37.35
CA GLY A 364 25.25 -30.37 -37.03
C GLY A 364 24.98 -30.22 -35.52
N LYS A 365 25.89 -30.72 -34.68
CA LYS A 365 25.89 -30.59 -33.22
C LYS A 365 26.95 -29.57 -32.80
N GLU A 366 26.72 -28.90 -31.68
CA GLU A 366 27.54 -27.81 -31.15
C GLU A 366 28.37 -28.30 -29.96
N MET A 367 29.58 -27.76 -29.82
CA MET A 367 30.54 -28.07 -28.75
C MET A 367 31.07 -26.80 -28.11
N VAL A 368 31.27 -26.85 -26.79
CA VAL A 368 31.66 -25.74 -25.93
C VAL A 368 32.91 -26.13 -25.15
N ALA A 369 33.83 -25.18 -24.94
CA ALA A 369 35.03 -25.44 -24.16
C ALA A 369 34.65 -25.68 -22.69
N GLY A 370 34.97 -26.87 -22.17
CA GLY A 370 34.51 -27.37 -20.89
C GLY A 370 33.46 -28.49 -20.98
N ASP A 371 32.93 -28.83 -22.16
CA ASP A 371 32.12 -30.05 -22.33
C ASP A 371 32.93 -31.30 -21.96
N TYR A 372 32.38 -32.16 -21.10
CA TYR A 372 33.02 -33.43 -20.73
C TYR A 372 32.03 -34.57 -20.54
N TRP A 373 32.54 -35.80 -20.60
CA TRP A 373 31.85 -37.05 -20.30
C TRP A 373 32.67 -37.86 -19.31
N LEU A 374 31.98 -38.68 -18.51
CA LEU A 374 32.57 -39.56 -17.50
C LEU A 374 32.19 -41.01 -17.79
N ALA A 375 33.19 -41.88 -17.91
CA ALA A 375 32.99 -43.32 -17.97
C ALA A 375 33.37 -43.96 -16.61
N GLU A 376 32.37 -44.49 -15.92
CA GLU A 376 32.58 -45.22 -14.66
C GLU A 376 32.95 -46.67 -14.98
N LEU A 377 34.10 -47.12 -14.49
CA LEU A 377 34.49 -48.53 -14.55
C LEU A 377 34.48 -49.14 -13.14
N ARG A 378 33.75 -50.25 -12.99
CA ARG A 378 33.46 -50.89 -11.69
C ARG A 378 33.71 -52.40 -11.76
N ARG A 379 34.94 -52.83 -11.44
CA ARG A 379 35.43 -54.21 -11.59
C ARG A 379 34.52 -55.31 -11.01
N TYR A 380 33.80 -55.01 -9.93
CA TYR A 380 33.02 -55.97 -9.16
C TYR A 380 31.50 -55.77 -9.26
N ALA A 381 31.04 -54.95 -10.20
CA ALA A 381 29.61 -54.75 -10.48
C ALA A 381 29.04 -55.91 -11.35
N PRO A 382 27.70 -56.03 -11.45
CA PRO A 382 27.02 -56.76 -12.53
C PRO A 382 27.54 -56.37 -13.92
N GLU A 383 27.51 -57.29 -14.89
CA GLU A 383 28.11 -57.10 -16.22
C GLU A 383 27.59 -55.85 -16.96
N ASP A 384 26.31 -55.50 -16.75
CA ASP A 384 25.62 -54.32 -17.26
C ASP A 384 25.92 -53.02 -16.48
N GLU A 385 26.51 -53.12 -15.29
CA GLU A 385 26.96 -52.00 -14.45
C GLU A 385 28.50 -51.85 -14.40
N GLN A 386 29.27 -52.80 -14.96
CA GLN A 386 30.75 -52.77 -14.95
C GLN A 386 31.35 -51.61 -15.73
N ALA A 387 30.61 -51.07 -16.70
CA ALA A 387 30.96 -49.86 -17.43
C ALA A 387 29.71 -49.03 -17.73
N LEU A 388 29.68 -47.81 -17.21
CA LEU A 388 28.63 -46.82 -17.45
C LEU A 388 29.23 -45.58 -18.12
N LEU A 389 28.46 -44.90 -18.95
CA LEU A 389 28.80 -43.59 -19.52
C LEU A 389 27.77 -42.57 -19.02
N ASN A 390 28.24 -41.58 -18.27
CA ASN A 390 27.39 -40.60 -17.57
C ASN A 390 26.27 -41.27 -16.75
N GLY A 391 26.59 -42.34 -16.01
CA GLY A 391 25.64 -43.13 -15.21
C GLY A 391 24.77 -44.13 -15.99
N GLU A 392 24.75 -44.10 -17.34
CA GLU A 392 23.92 -44.97 -18.18
C GLU A 392 24.71 -46.14 -18.79
N PRO A 393 24.09 -47.32 -19.04
CA PRO A 393 24.75 -48.45 -19.68
C PRO A 393 25.31 -48.16 -21.08
N LEU A 394 26.42 -48.81 -21.44
CA LEU A 394 27.07 -48.63 -22.74
C LEU A 394 26.16 -49.02 -23.92
N GLY A 395 26.39 -48.38 -25.07
CA GLY A 395 25.64 -48.62 -26.31
C GLY A 395 24.57 -47.58 -26.63
N ARG A 396 24.36 -46.61 -25.75
CA ARG A 396 23.63 -45.36 -26.04
C ARG A 396 24.62 -44.19 -26.18
N PRO A 397 24.46 -43.28 -27.16
CA PRO A 397 25.11 -41.97 -27.12
C PRO A 397 24.63 -41.16 -25.92
N GLN A 398 25.52 -40.34 -25.34
CA GLN A 398 25.21 -39.49 -24.17
C GLN A 398 25.64 -38.04 -24.41
N PRO A 399 24.84 -37.02 -24.00
CA PRO A 399 25.21 -35.60 -24.05
C PRO A 399 26.24 -35.24 -22.96
N PRO A 400 26.92 -34.09 -23.05
CA PRO A 400 27.94 -33.71 -22.07
C PRO A 400 27.37 -33.36 -20.69
N LEU A 401 28.21 -33.58 -19.68
CA LEU A 401 28.07 -33.14 -18.29
C LEU A 401 28.77 -31.77 -18.04
N GLY A 402 29.07 -31.04 -19.11
CA GLY A 402 29.80 -29.75 -19.10
C GLY A 402 29.20 -28.71 -18.15
N PRO A 403 29.97 -27.67 -17.75
CA PRO A 403 29.44 -26.55 -17.00
C PRO A 403 28.16 -26.01 -17.64
N LEU A 404 27.14 -25.77 -16.83
CA LEU A 404 25.90 -25.18 -17.31
C LEU A 404 26.08 -23.66 -17.35
N HIS A 405 25.96 -23.09 -18.54
CA HIS A 405 26.04 -21.66 -18.82
C HIS A 405 24.63 -21.07 -18.87
N HIS A 406 24.41 -20.00 -18.10
CA HIS A 406 23.14 -19.30 -18.01
C HIS A 406 23.31 -17.84 -18.43
N PHE A 407 22.36 -17.29 -19.18
CA PHE A 407 22.55 -16.02 -19.89
C PHE A 407 21.57 -14.90 -19.47
N CYS A 408 22.09 -13.69 -19.26
CA CYS A 408 21.31 -12.48 -19.03
C CYS A 408 21.73 -11.35 -20.01
N PRO A 409 20.91 -10.98 -21.01
CA PRO A 409 21.17 -9.82 -21.85
C PRO A 409 21.17 -8.52 -21.04
N LEU A 410 22.19 -7.66 -21.26
CA LEU A 410 22.29 -6.34 -20.62
C LEU A 410 21.89 -5.19 -21.55
N GLY A 411 21.99 -5.39 -22.88
CA GLY A 411 21.64 -4.36 -23.86
C GLY A 411 22.58 -4.38 -25.05
N PHE A 412 22.67 -3.26 -25.75
CA PHE A 412 23.58 -3.08 -26.88
C PHE A 412 24.59 -2.00 -26.54
N SER A 413 25.84 -2.15 -26.97
CA SER A 413 26.91 -1.18 -26.76
C SER A 413 27.33 -0.52 -28.07
N ASP A 414 27.88 0.68 -27.96
CA ASP A 414 28.56 1.44 -29.02
C ASP A 414 30.09 1.28 -29.02
N SER A 415 30.62 0.35 -28.21
CA SER A 415 32.03 0.14 -27.80
C SER A 415 32.54 0.96 -26.61
N GLU A 416 31.77 1.89 -26.03
CA GLU A 416 32.15 2.60 -24.79
C GLU A 416 31.09 2.50 -23.68
N THR A 417 29.81 2.57 -24.04
CA THR A 417 28.65 2.65 -23.15
C THR A 417 27.57 1.60 -23.47
N LEU A 418 26.49 1.53 -22.69
CA LEU A 418 25.24 0.91 -23.14
C LEU A 418 24.41 1.97 -23.88
N LEU A 419 23.89 1.61 -25.06
CA LEU A 419 22.84 2.37 -25.74
C LEU A 419 21.59 2.46 -24.87
N PRO A 420 20.75 3.52 -25.02
CA PRO A 420 19.51 3.68 -24.27
C PRO A 420 18.65 2.41 -24.31
N LEU A 421 18.38 1.86 -23.13
CA LEU A 421 17.65 0.60 -22.99
C LEU A 421 16.16 0.81 -23.30
N PRO A 422 15.52 -0.04 -24.13
CA PRO A 422 14.06 -0.04 -24.24
C PRO A 422 13.44 -0.39 -22.89
N ASP A 423 12.24 0.12 -22.61
CA ASP A 423 11.55 -0.08 -21.34
C ASP A 423 11.48 -1.58 -20.94
N THR A 424 11.11 -2.45 -21.89
CA THR A 424 11.05 -3.91 -21.70
C THR A 424 12.35 -4.56 -21.21
N LEU A 425 13.52 -3.94 -21.47
CA LEU A 425 14.82 -4.38 -20.97
C LEU A 425 15.24 -3.60 -19.71
N ARG A 426 14.95 -2.30 -19.64
CA ARG A 426 15.14 -1.46 -18.44
C ARG A 426 14.46 -2.09 -17.23
N ARG A 427 13.20 -2.54 -17.35
CA ARG A 427 12.45 -3.20 -16.27
C ARG A 427 13.02 -4.55 -15.86
N ARG A 428 13.57 -5.32 -16.80
CA ARG A 428 14.31 -6.57 -16.48
C ARG A 428 15.62 -6.30 -15.74
N LEU A 429 16.26 -5.17 -16.00
CA LEU A 429 17.55 -4.80 -15.40
C LEU A 429 17.43 -3.86 -14.19
N SER A 430 16.19 -3.60 -13.74
CA SER A 430 15.87 -2.83 -12.54
C SER A 430 14.62 -3.39 -11.86
N PHE A 431 14.49 -4.72 -11.73
CA PHE A 431 13.28 -5.29 -11.13
C PHE A 431 13.25 -5.04 -9.61
N PRO A 432 12.21 -4.40 -9.05
CA PRO A 432 12.07 -4.23 -7.61
C PRO A 432 11.66 -5.55 -6.93
N THR A 433 11.53 -5.55 -5.60
CA THR A 433 10.95 -6.73 -4.92
C THR A 433 9.49 -6.92 -5.34
N LEU A 434 8.97 -8.15 -5.26
CA LEU A 434 7.56 -8.42 -5.56
C LEU A 434 6.59 -7.70 -4.62
N ALA A 435 7.04 -7.27 -3.43
CA ALA A 435 6.25 -6.48 -2.49
C ALA A 435 6.23 -4.97 -2.84
N ASP A 436 7.25 -4.51 -3.60
CA ASP A 436 7.50 -3.10 -3.92
C ASP A 436 7.32 -2.80 -5.42
N LEU A 437 6.59 -3.64 -6.17
CA LEU A 437 6.44 -3.55 -7.63
C LEU A 437 5.49 -2.40 -8.04
N PRO A 438 5.96 -1.29 -8.61
CA PRO A 438 5.12 -0.17 -9.03
C PRO A 438 4.47 -0.44 -10.39
N ALA A 439 3.40 0.29 -10.71
CA ALA A 439 2.70 0.18 -12.00
C ALA A 439 3.63 0.42 -13.21
N GLY A 440 4.61 1.32 -13.09
CA GLY A 440 5.60 1.60 -14.13
C GLY A 440 6.61 0.46 -14.38
N HIS A 441 6.63 -0.59 -13.55
CA HIS A 441 7.40 -1.81 -13.81
C HIS A 441 6.53 -2.98 -14.32
N VAL A 442 5.21 -2.82 -14.36
CA VAL A 442 4.27 -3.80 -14.90
C VAL A 442 4.00 -3.47 -16.38
N SER A 443 4.27 -4.40 -17.29
CA SER A 443 3.93 -4.24 -18.71
C SER A 443 2.42 -4.21 -18.91
N TYR A 444 1.97 -3.33 -19.79
CA TYR A 444 0.63 -3.35 -20.35
C TYR A 444 0.70 -3.81 -21.81
N ASP A 445 -0.23 -4.67 -22.22
CA ASP A 445 -0.37 -5.16 -23.60
C ASP A 445 -1.55 -4.42 -24.22
N SER A 446 -1.31 -3.22 -24.74
CA SER A 446 -2.36 -2.37 -25.30
C SER A 446 -2.86 -2.93 -26.62
N ASP A 447 -4.18 -3.10 -26.75
CA ASP A 447 -4.81 -3.32 -28.06
C ASP A 447 -4.48 -2.12 -28.98
N PRO A 448 -3.76 -2.31 -30.10
CA PRO A 448 -3.35 -1.22 -30.98
C PRO A 448 -4.52 -0.55 -31.70
N ASP A 449 -5.68 -1.22 -31.79
CA ASP A 449 -6.92 -0.66 -32.35
C ASP A 449 -7.75 0.12 -31.29
N CYS A 450 -7.24 0.27 -30.05
CA CYS A 450 -7.87 1.06 -28.99
C CYS A 450 -7.41 2.52 -29.02
N ASP A 451 -8.24 3.45 -29.51
CA ASP A 451 -7.92 4.90 -29.55
C ASP A 451 -7.42 5.46 -28.21
N LEU A 452 -8.02 5.01 -27.10
CA LEU A 452 -7.73 5.52 -25.76
C LEU A 452 -6.38 5.04 -25.20
N LEU A 453 -6.09 3.74 -25.27
CA LEU A 453 -4.93 3.12 -24.60
C LEU A 453 -3.84 2.63 -25.57
N GLY A 454 -4.09 2.66 -26.88
CA GLY A 454 -3.16 2.17 -27.90
C GLY A 454 -1.80 2.86 -27.84
N GLY A 455 -0.74 2.05 -27.74
CA GLY A 455 0.64 2.53 -27.60
C GLY A 455 1.04 2.90 -26.17
N THR A 456 0.43 2.28 -25.15
CA THR A 456 0.91 2.32 -23.76
C THR A 456 1.67 1.03 -23.44
N GLU A 457 2.89 1.14 -22.91
CA GLU A 457 3.79 -0.02 -22.69
C GLU A 457 3.78 -0.53 -21.23
N THR A 458 3.40 0.32 -20.28
CA THR A 458 3.28 0.01 -18.85
C THR A 458 1.90 0.34 -18.29
N VAL A 459 1.59 -0.25 -17.13
CA VAL A 459 0.35 0.06 -16.40
C VAL A 459 0.34 1.50 -15.88
N GLN A 460 1.50 2.13 -15.69
CA GLN A 460 1.55 3.56 -15.34
C GLN A 460 1.11 4.42 -16.53
N ASP A 461 1.64 4.18 -17.74
CA ASP A 461 1.25 4.96 -18.93
C ASP A 461 -0.25 4.85 -19.21
N ALA A 462 -0.82 3.64 -19.00
CA ALA A 462 -2.26 3.39 -19.14
C ALA A 462 -3.09 4.10 -18.06
N LEU A 463 -2.57 4.26 -16.83
CA LEU A 463 -3.25 5.02 -15.77
C LEU A 463 -3.15 6.53 -16.01
N ASP A 464 -1.97 7.03 -16.38
CA ASP A 464 -1.72 8.45 -16.63
C ASP A 464 -2.57 8.92 -17.82
N ARG A 465 -2.62 8.14 -18.91
CA ARG A 465 -3.48 8.42 -20.08
C ARG A 465 -4.98 8.24 -19.80
N VAL A 466 -5.37 7.54 -18.73
CA VAL A 466 -6.75 7.55 -18.21
C VAL A 466 -7.03 8.80 -17.35
N CYS A 467 -6.04 9.31 -16.63
CA CYS A 467 -6.13 10.59 -15.92
C CYS A 467 -6.14 11.81 -16.86
N GLU A 468 -5.60 11.68 -18.08
CA GLU A 468 -5.68 12.69 -19.14
C GLU A 468 -7.03 12.70 -19.90
N ILE A 469 -7.98 11.81 -19.60
CA ILE A 469 -9.32 11.83 -20.22
C ILE A 469 -10.11 13.05 -19.73
N ASP A 470 -10.13 14.09 -20.56
CA ASP A 470 -11.11 15.18 -20.45
C ASP A 470 -12.38 14.92 -21.29
N ALA A 471 -13.32 15.86 -21.22
CA ALA A 471 -14.60 15.77 -21.91
C ALA A 471 -14.51 15.86 -23.45
N THR A 472 -13.39 16.32 -24.03
CA THR A 472 -13.18 16.33 -25.50
C THR A 472 -12.91 14.93 -26.04
N HIS A 473 -12.30 14.06 -25.23
CA HIS A 473 -11.95 12.69 -25.58
C HIS A 473 -13.13 11.71 -25.44
N VAL A 474 -14.18 12.09 -24.71
CA VAL A 474 -15.41 11.29 -24.57
C VAL A 474 -16.35 11.62 -25.73
N ALA A 475 -16.47 10.69 -26.68
CA ALA A 475 -17.39 10.81 -27.81
C ALA A 475 -18.86 10.96 -27.34
N PHE A 476 -19.56 11.94 -27.89
CA PHE A 476 -20.96 12.23 -27.59
C PHE A 476 -21.79 12.20 -28.87
N THR A 477 -22.82 11.36 -28.89
CA THR A 477 -23.80 11.30 -29.98
C THR A 477 -25.14 11.80 -29.43
N PRO A 478 -25.67 12.95 -29.88
CA PRO A 478 -26.99 13.43 -29.47
C PRO A 478 -28.07 12.38 -29.75
N SER A 479 -28.87 12.03 -28.75
CA SER A 479 -29.93 11.01 -28.90
C SER A 479 -31.17 11.50 -29.66
N ASP A 480 -31.21 12.79 -30.01
CA ASP A 480 -32.28 13.44 -30.78
C ASP A 480 -31.67 14.47 -31.75
N GLU A 481 -31.73 14.18 -33.05
CA GLU A 481 -31.25 15.06 -34.14
C GLU A 481 -32.03 16.39 -34.23
N ALA A 482 -33.19 16.50 -33.57
CA ALA A 482 -33.97 17.73 -33.49
C ALA A 482 -33.48 18.71 -32.40
N CYS A 483 -32.52 18.32 -31.56
CA CYS A 483 -31.95 19.20 -30.55
C CYS A 483 -30.96 20.21 -31.18
N ASP A 484 -31.48 21.31 -31.73
CA ASP A 484 -30.68 22.35 -32.40
C ASP A 484 -29.50 22.88 -31.55
N THR A 485 -29.62 22.87 -30.22
CA THR A 485 -28.55 23.26 -29.28
C THR A 485 -27.35 22.31 -29.26
N LEU A 486 -27.56 21.01 -29.49
CA LEU A 486 -26.51 19.97 -29.40
C LEU A 486 -26.14 19.37 -30.76
N LYS A 487 -26.73 19.89 -31.85
CA LYS A 487 -26.73 19.32 -33.20
C LYS A 487 -25.36 19.11 -33.85
N ASN A 488 -24.35 19.86 -33.39
CA ASN A 488 -22.99 19.82 -33.92
C ASN A 488 -21.97 19.28 -32.90
N SER A 489 -22.43 18.71 -31.78
CA SER A 489 -21.56 18.27 -30.70
C SER A 489 -21.08 16.83 -30.90
N SER A 490 -19.78 16.66 -31.11
CA SER A 490 -19.10 15.37 -31.32
C SER A 490 -18.50 14.77 -30.04
N SER A 491 -18.18 15.61 -29.06
CA SER A 491 -17.64 15.26 -27.76
C SER A 491 -18.53 15.78 -26.62
N VAL A 492 -18.31 15.28 -25.40
CA VAL A 492 -19.00 15.79 -24.21
C VAL A 492 -18.63 17.26 -23.96
N ASP A 493 -17.39 17.68 -24.27
CA ASP A 493 -17.00 19.08 -24.23
C ASP A 493 -17.74 19.94 -25.26
N ASP A 494 -17.87 19.48 -26.52
CA ASP A 494 -18.68 20.19 -27.52
C ASP A 494 -20.13 20.36 -27.06
N ALA A 495 -20.69 19.37 -26.35
CA ALA A 495 -22.04 19.42 -25.81
C ALA A 495 -22.16 20.44 -24.67
N LEU A 496 -21.23 20.41 -23.71
CA LEU A 496 -21.17 21.35 -22.60
C LEU A 496 -20.93 22.79 -23.09
N ASN A 497 -20.01 22.99 -24.05
CA ASN A 497 -19.71 24.30 -24.63
C ASN A 497 -20.86 24.83 -25.49
N ALA A 498 -21.58 23.98 -26.23
CA ALA A 498 -22.78 24.40 -26.95
C ALA A 498 -23.90 24.82 -25.98
N LEU A 499 -24.13 24.07 -24.90
CA LEU A 499 -25.06 24.45 -23.82
C LEU A 499 -24.67 25.77 -23.12
N CYS A 500 -23.38 25.98 -22.83
CA CYS A 500 -22.90 27.20 -22.17
C CYS A 500 -23.03 28.45 -23.07
N ARG A 501 -22.98 28.30 -24.40
CA ARG A 501 -23.18 29.39 -25.36
C ARG A 501 -24.66 29.72 -25.63
N ALA A 502 -25.60 28.93 -25.12
CA ALA A 502 -26.98 28.91 -25.61
C ALA A 502 -27.96 29.85 -24.92
N ASP A 503 -27.64 30.47 -23.76
CA ASP A 503 -28.65 31.25 -23.02
C ASP A 503 -28.13 32.46 -22.23
N ASP A 504 -28.86 33.57 -22.33
CA ASP A 504 -28.57 34.90 -21.76
C ASP A 504 -29.40 35.13 -20.47
N ASN A 505 -29.56 34.05 -19.69
CA ASN A 505 -30.72 33.85 -18.83
C ASN A 505 -30.38 33.76 -17.33
N LYS A 506 -31.13 34.55 -16.55
CA LYS A 506 -31.03 34.62 -15.09
C LYS A 506 -31.34 33.29 -14.39
N GLN A 507 -32.07 32.38 -15.03
CA GLN A 507 -32.25 31.01 -14.51
C GLN A 507 -30.94 30.21 -14.52
N LEU A 508 -30.06 30.39 -15.51
CA LEU A 508 -28.77 29.69 -15.57
C LEU A 508 -27.81 30.22 -14.49
N GLN A 509 -27.79 31.54 -14.27
CA GLN A 509 -27.06 32.14 -13.14
C GLN A 509 -27.57 31.61 -11.79
N LEU A 510 -28.90 31.53 -11.60
CA LEU A 510 -29.49 30.97 -10.38
C LEU A 510 -29.14 29.48 -10.22
N MET A 511 -29.16 28.69 -11.31
CA MET A 511 -28.79 27.28 -11.33
C MET A 511 -27.32 27.08 -10.95
N LEU A 512 -26.40 27.79 -11.60
CA LEU A 512 -24.95 27.69 -11.36
C LEU A 512 -24.59 28.13 -9.94
N ARG A 513 -25.18 29.23 -9.43
CA ARG A 513 -25.07 29.66 -8.02
C ARG A 513 -25.66 28.66 -7.02
N THR A 514 -26.52 27.75 -7.48
CA THR A 514 -27.10 26.66 -6.67
C THR A 514 -26.34 25.34 -6.85
N MET A 515 -25.43 25.20 -7.82
CA MET A 515 -24.71 23.95 -8.12
C MET A 515 -23.20 24.02 -7.87
N MET A 516 -22.53 25.15 -8.14
CA MET A 516 -21.07 25.25 -8.23
C MET A 516 -20.42 26.15 -7.15
N ASP A 517 -21.23 26.67 -6.22
CA ASP A 517 -20.81 27.68 -5.24
C ASP A 517 -20.20 28.93 -5.91
N TRP A 518 -18.94 29.27 -5.63
CA TRP A 518 -18.17 30.33 -6.30
C TRP A 518 -16.73 29.85 -6.52
N GLY A 519 -16.16 30.10 -7.70
CA GLY A 519 -14.96 29.40 -8.17
C GLY A 519 -14.81 29.43 -9.70
N VAL A 520 -13.95 28.56 -10.24
CA VAL A 520 -13.84 28.35 -11.70
C VAL A 520 -14.95 27.42 -12.18
N VAL A 521 -15.74 27.86 -13.17
CA VAL A 521 -16.84 27.07 -13.77
C VAL A 521 -16.35 26.27 -14.98
N CYS A 522 -15.58 26.89 -15.89
CA CYS A 522 -15.10 26.25 -17.11
C CYS A 522 -13.78 26.88 -17.60
N GLY A 523 -12.97 26.14 -18.36
CA GLY A 523 -11.84 26.61 -19.17
C GLY A 523 -10.58 27.10 -18.43
N LEU A 524 -10.68 27.70 -17.24
CA LEU A 524 -9.52 28.29 -16.58
C LEU A 524 -8.58 27.22 -16.00
N SER A 525 -7.45 27.04 -16.66
CA SER A 525 -6.22 26.43 -16.14
C SER A 525 -5.19 27.52 -15.84
N ALA A 526 -4.19 27.21 -15.03
CA ALA A 526 -3.00 28.03 -14.80
C ALA A 526 -1.76 27.12 -14.83
N GLN A 527 -0.73 27.52 -15.56
CA GLN A 527 0.47 26.72 -15.79
C GLN A 527 1.71 27.58 -15.61
N LEU A 528 2.76 27.03 -15.00
CA LEU A 528 4.05 27.71 -14.89
C LEU A 528 4.78 27.68 -16.24
N THR A 529 5.27 28.84 -16.67
CA THR A 529 6.01 29.03 -17.93
C THR A 529 7.28 29.87 -17.67
N PRO A 530 8.27 29.88 -18.59
CA PRO A 530 9.48 30.70 -18.44
C PRO A 530 9.22 32.22 -18.34
N ASP A 531 8.05 32.70 -18.80
CA ASP A 531 7.66 34.12 -18.80
C ASP A 531 6.76 34.52 -17.62
N GLY A 532 6.32 33.57 -16.79
CA GLY A 532 5.37 33.78 -15.69
C GLY A 532 4.34 32.65 -15.58
N ILE A 533 3.19 32.92 -14.96
CA ILE A 533 2.07 31.96 -14.93
C ILE A 533 1.15 32.24 -16.12
N GLU A 534 1.00 31.28 -17.03
CA GLU A 534 0.00 31.38 -18.09
C GLU A 534 -1.36 30.95 -17.57
N LEU A 535 -2.37 31.82 -17.70
CA LEU A 535 -3.76 31.53 -17.38
C LEU A 535 -4.54 31.25 -18.66
N GLY A 536 -5.21 30.10 -18.73
CA GLY A 536 -6.13 29.72 -19.80
C GLY A 536 -7.36 30.63 -19.90
N GLY A 537 -8.05 30.60 -21.05
CA GLY A 537 -9.31 31.30 -21.25
C GLY A 537 -10.51 30.49 -20.76
N GLY A 538 -11.52 31.14 -20.18
CA GLY A 538 -12.65 30.43 -19.56
C GLY A 538 -13.56 31.33 -18.74
N VAL A 539 -14.29 30.74 -17.80
CA VAL A 539 -15.33 31.43 -17.00
C VAL A 539 -15.20 31.12 -15.51
N ALA A 540 -15.19 32.17 -14.70
CA ALA A 540 -15.27 32.14 -13.24
C ALA A 540 -16.66 32.59 -12.74
N LEU A 541 -16.99 32.26 -11.49
CA LEU A 541 -18.24 32.62 -10.82
C LEU A 541 -17.90 33.28 -9.48
N ASP A 542 -18.35 34.52 -9.26
CA ASP A 542 -18.08 35.25 -8.03
C ASP A 542 -19.05 34.88 -6.89
N ARG A 543 -18.79 35.39 -5.67
CA ARG A 543 -19.66 35.18 -4.49
C ARG A 543 -21.09 35.75 -4.67
N ASN A 544 -21.28 36.65 -5.63
CA ASN A 544 -22.59 37.22 -5.98
C ASN A 544 -23.39 36.31 -6.93
N GLY A 545 -22.76 35.28 -7.50
CA GLY A 545 -23.33 34.43 -8.54
C GLY A 545 -23.28 35.04 -9.94
N THR A 546 -22.39 36.03 -10.16
CA THR A 546 -22.13 36.61 -11.49
C THR A 546 -21.03 35.83 -12.19
N LEU A 547 -21.28 35.47 -13.45
CA LEU A 547 -20.27 34.84 -14.32
C LEU A 547 -19.33 35.90 -14.90
N HIS A 548 -18.04 35.59 -14.87
CA HIS A 548 -16.96 36.44 -15.34
C HIS A 548 -16.13 35.67 -16.35
N GLU A 549 -16.25 36.03 -17.63
CA GLU A 549 -15.34 35.55 -18.67
C GLU A 549 -13.94 36.13 -18.42
N VAL A 550 -12.91 35.29 -18.56
CA VAL A 550 -11.50 35.68 -18.42
C VAL A 550 -10.78 35.22 -19.69
N THR A 551 -10.09 36.15 -20.35
CA THR A 551 -9.30 35.87 -21.53
C THR A 551 -7.94 35.27 -21.15
N ARG A 552 -7.39 34.44 -22.06
CA ARG A 552 -6.07 33.81 -21.90
C ARG A 552 -4.98 34.88 -21.75
N GLN A 553 -4.19 34.83 -20.68
CA GLN A 553 -3.21 35.88 -20.34
C GLN A 553 -1.98 35.32 -19.60
N THR A 554 -0.81 35.92 -19.83
CA THR A 554 0.44 35.56 -19.13
C THR A 554 0.71 36.54 -17.99
N ILE A 555 0.67 36.03 -16.76
CA ILE A 555 0.81 36.77 -15.51
C ILE A 555 2.29 36.82 -15.13
N LYS A 556 2.91 38.00 -15.32
CA LYS A 556 4.30 38.24 -14.93
C LYS A 556 4.36 38.59 -13.44
N LEU A 557 4.84 37.65 -12.62
CA LEU A 557 4.88 37.78 -11.15
C LEU A 557 5.73 38.97 -10.69
N ASP A 558 6.87 39.23 -11.34
CA ASP A 558 7.72 40.42 -11.13
C ASP A 558 7.02 41.75 -11.46
N GLY A 559 5.88 41.71 -12.17
CA GLY A 559 5.09 42.88 -12.58
C GLY A 559 3.89 43.19 -11.70
N LEU A 560 3.61 42.38 -10.66
CA LEU A 560 2.49 42.63 -9.74
C LEU A 560 2.76 43.85 -8.85
N SER A 561 1.76 44.73 -8.72
CA SER A 561 1.85 45.86 -7.79
C SER A 561 1.75 45.38 -6.32
N PRO A 562 2.21 46.16 -5.33
CA PRO A 562 2.00 45.84 -3.92
C PRO A 562 0.52 45.63 -3.57
N GLU A 563 -0.38 46.42 -4.18
CA GLU A 563 -1.83 46.29 -4.00
C GLU A 563 -2.35 44.93 -4.49
N GLN A 564 -1.74 44.36 -5.55
CA GLN A 564 -2.03 42.99 -6.04
C GLN A 564 -1.44 41.88 -5.16
N LEU A 565 -0.51 42.20 -4.25
CA LEU A 565 -0.06 41.30 -3.16
C LEU A 565 -0.95 41.43 -1.90
N LEU A 566 -2.10 42.09 -2.06
CA LEU A 566 -3.26 42.16 -1.16
C LEU A 566 -2.96 42.43 0.32
N HIS A 567 -2.52 43.65 0.58
CA HIS A 567 -2.36 44.19 1.93
C HIS A 567 -3.69 44.30 2.70
N ALA A 568 -3.97 43.33 3.57
CA ALA A 568 -4.71 43.63 4.80
C ALA A 568 -3.92 44.66 5.64
N LYS A 569 -4.62 45.48 6.44
CA LYS A 569 -4.11 46.76 6.98
C LYS A 569 -2.93 46.68 7.96
N ASP A 570 -2.50 45.48 8.35
CA ASP A 570 -1.46 45.23 9.37
C ASP A 570 -0.17 44.59 8.82
N VAL A 571 -0.05 44.34 7.50
CA VAL A 571 1.08 43.59 6.92
C VAL A 571 2.33 44.46 6.75
N LYS A 572 3.38 44.19 7.56
CA LYS A 572 4.72 44.77 7.38
C LYS A 572 5.70 43.94 6.55
N ASN A 573 5.44 42.66 6.26
CA ASN A 573 6.32 41.79 5.46
C ASN A 573 5.53 40.68 4.74
N PHE A 574 5.34 40.79 3.43
CA PHE A 574 4.97 39.63 2.59
C PHE A 574 6.09 38.57 2.61
N GLU A 575 7.34 39.02 2.68
CA GLU A 575 8.56 38.19 2.84
C GLU A 575 8.51 37.24 4.05
N ALA A 576 7.74 37.56 5.09
CA ALA A 576 7.56 36.69 6.25
C ALA A 576 6.59 35.52 5.94
N TYR A 577 5.50 35.79 5.22
CA TYR A 577 4.54 34.76 4.82
C TYR A 577 5.10 33.82 3.75
N SER A 578 5.95 34.32 2.84
CA SER A 578 6.73 33.46 1.92
C SER A 578 7.82 32.61 2.61
N LYS A 579 7.91 32.65 3.96
CA LYS A 579 8.81 31.84 4.79
C LYS A 579 8.08 31.05 5.87
N THR A 580 6.75 31.13 5.91
CA THR A 580 5.86 30.21 6.66
C THR A 580 5.35 29.12 5.74
N ASN A 581 4.97 27.96 6.28
CA ASN A 581 4.35 26.87 5.50
C ASN A 581 2.87 27.14 5.15
N ASP A 582 2.50 28.41 4.95
CA ASP A 582 1.15 28.84 4.58
C ASP A 582 1.00 28.74 3.04
N GLU A 583 -0.10 28.15 2.57
CA GLU A 583 -0.40 28.06 1.15
C GLU A 583 -0.65 29.46 0.55
N ILE A 584 0.08 29.81 -0.52
CA ILE A 584 -0.07 31.07 -1.25
C ILE A 584 -0.91 30.80 -2.50
N CYS A 585 -2.05 31.47 -2.60
CA CYS A 585 -3.00 31.27 -3.69
C CYS A 585 -2.96 32.42 -4.71
N LEU A 586 -3.04 32.04 -5.99
CA LEU A 586 -3.36 32.92 -7.10
C LEU A 586 -4.89 33.10 -7.16
N ALA A 587 -5.38 34.33 -7.22
CA ALA A 587 -6.81 34.63 -7.28
C ALA A 587 -7.15 35.66 -8.36
N LEU A 588 -8.29 35.48 -9.02
CA LEU A 588 -8.97 36.50 -9.82
C LEU A 588 -9.80 37.38 -8.88
N GLY A 589 -9.36 38.62 -8.66
CA GLY A 589 -10.15 39.61 -7.97
C GLY A 589 -11.09 40.32 -8.92
N VAL A 590 -12.36 40.41 -8.52
CA VAL A 590 -13.44 41.07 -9.26
C VAL A 590 -14.04 42.20 -8.42
N ASN A 591 -14.27 43.35 -9.04
CA ASN A 591 -15.06 44.46 -8.48
C ASN A 591 -15.90 45.12 -9.58
N GLY A 592 -17.20 44.78 -9.63
CA GLY A 592 -18.08 45.14 -10.75
C GLY A 592 -17.56 44.56 -12.06
N ASN A 593 -17.25 45.43 -13.02
CA ASN A 593 -16.67 45.04 -14.32
C ASN A 593 -15.11 45.05 -14.31
N ALA A 594 -14.47 45.42 -13.20
CA ALA A 594 -13.01 45.39 -13.10
C ALA A 594 -12.55 44.00 -12.66
N GLN A 595 -11.62 43.42 -13.42
CA GLN A 595 -10.92 42.18 -13.08
C GLN A 595 -9.42 42.47 -12.91
N THR A 596 -8.78 41.82 -11.95
CA THR A 596 -7.31 41.78 -11.85
C THR A 596 -6.85 40.53 -11.12
N ILE A 597 -5.55 40.22 -11.20
CA ILE A 597 -4.94 39.08 -10.51
C ILE A 597 -4.33 39.54 -9.18
N PHE A 598 -4.52 38.71 -8.16
CA PHE A 598 -3.96 38.84 -6.81
C PHE A 598 -3.17 37.59 -6.41
N LEU A 599 -2.21 37.76 -5.50
CA LEU A 599 -1.41 36.69 -4.91
C LEU A 599 -1.32 36.90 -3.38
N ALA A 600 -1.92 36.01 -2.60
CA ALA A 600 -1.97 36.15 -1.13
C ALA A 600 -2.12 34.79 -0.41
N PRO A 601 -1.84 34.71 0.91
CA PRO A 601 -2.11 33.52 1.71
C PRO A 601 -3.58 33.07 1.66
N ALA A 602 -3.80 31.77 1.64
CA ALA A 602 -5.11 31.12 1.52
C ALA A 602 -6.18 31.70 2.45
N HIS A 603 -5.84 31.92 3.73
CA HIS A 603 -6.77 32.44 4.74
C HIS A 603 -7.32 33.85 4.43
N LEU A 604 -6.57 34.69 3.70
CA LEU A 604 -7.04 36.03 3.29
C LEU A 604 -7.96 36.00 2.06
N ILE A 605 -7.79 35.00 1.18
CA ILE A 605 -8.60 34.82 -0.03
C ILE A 605 -9.94 34.12 0.29
N TYR A 606 -9.94 33.18 1.24
CA TYR A 606 -11.17 32.56 1.72
C TYR A 606 -11.98 33.46 2.66
N ARG A 607 -11.33 34.27 3.53
CA ARG A 607 -11.96 35.01 4.65
C ARG A 607 -12.77 34.05 5.55
N ASP A 608 -13.69 34.60 6.36
CA ASP A 608 -14.58 33.83 7.23
C ASP A 608 -15.27 32.71 6.45
N ALA A 609 -15.16 31.47 6.96
CA ALA A 609 -15.63 30.29 6.28
C ALA A 609 -17.17 30.25 6.19
N ASP A 610 -17.69 29.66 5.11
CA ASP A 610 -19.12 29.37 4.99
C ASP A 610 -19.53 28.40 6.11
N LEU A 611 -20.21 28.92 7.14
CA LEU A 611 -20.61 28.15 8.33
C LEU A 611 -21.38 26.90 7.92
N THR A 612 -20.98 25.73 8.42
CA THR A 612 -21.70 24.49 8.12
C THR A 612 -23.04 24.46 8.85
N LEU A 613 -23.94 23.57 8.43
CA LEU A 613 -25.18 23.29 9.16
C LEU A 613 -24.93 22.95 10.64
N SER A 614 -23.83 22.25 10.94
CA SER A 614 -23.42 21.97 12.32
C SER A 614 -23.09 23.26 13.07
N ASP A 615 -22.33 24.17 12.47
CA ASP A 615 -21.90 25.41 13.12
C ASP A 615 -23.08 26.35 13.35
N GLN A 616 -23.97 26.50 12.37
CA GLN A 616 -25.18 27.33 12.52
C GLN A 616 -26.14 26.77 13.59
N VAL A 617 -26.38 25.45 13.60
CA VAL A 617 -27.21 24.82 14.64
C VAL A 617 -26.54 24.92 16.02
N GLN A 618 -25.20 24.78 16.12
CA GLN A 618 -24.48 24.98 17.38
C GLN A 618 -24.54 26.43 17.86
N ILE A 619 -24.36 27.43 16.99
CA ILE A 619 -24.49 28.86 17.32
C ILE A 619 -25.92 29.16 17.79
N CYS A 620 -26.94 28.62 17.10
CA CYS A 620 -28.33 28.75 17.53
C CYS A 620 -28.59 28.12 18.90
N LEU A 621 -28.09 26.90 19.14
CA LEU A 621 -28.25 26.20 20.43
C LEU A 621 -27.49 26.89 21.58
N GLN A 622 -26.34 27.52 21.29
CA GLN A 622 -25.63 28.37 22.24
C GLN A 622 -26.44 29.64 22.57
N GLY A 623 -27.15 30.21 21.60
CA GLY A 623 -28.03 31.37 21.77
C GLY A 623 -29.36 31.07 22.49
N LYS A 624 -30.04 29.95 22.17
CA LYS A 624 -31.30 29.54 22.83
C LYS A 624 -31.07 28.94 24.23
N GLY A 625 -29.89 28.36 24.49
CA GLY A 625 -29.54 27.78 25.79
C GLY A 625 -30.23 26.43 26.08
N ALA A 626 -30.40 26.12 27.36
CA ALA A 626 -31.14 24.94 27.85
C ALA A 626 -31.54 25.14 29.32
N LEU A 627 -32.75 24.74 29.72
CA LEU A 627 -33.18 24.75 31.13
C LEU A 627 -32.17 24.05 32.05
N THR A 628 -31.62 22.92 31.61
CA THR A 628 -30.67 22.07 32.33
C THR A 628 -29.29 22.71 32.56
N LYS A 629 -29.06 23.93 32.06
CA LYS A 629 -27.86 24.76 32.28
C LYS A 629 -28.19 26.10 32.97
N SER A 630 -29.34 26.21 33.64
CA SER A 630 -29.71 27.43 34.35
C SER A 630 -29.08 27.54 35.74
N GLU A 631 -29.01 28.76 36.26
CA GLU A 631 -28.60 29.05 37.64
C GLU A 631 -29.43 28.27 38.69
N LEU A 632 -30.67 27.87 38.37
CA LEU A 632 -31.51 27.07 39.26
C LEU A 632 -30.94 25.65 39.42
N PHE A 633 -30.55 24.99 38.33
CA PHE A 633 -29.91 23.66 38.39
C PHE A 633 -28.53 23.72 39.04
N GLU A 634 -27.75 24.77 38.80
CA GLU A 634 -26.45 24.97 39.47
C GLU A 634 -26.59 25.10 41.00
N LYS A 635 -27.70 25.66 41.49
CA LYS A 635 -27.99 25.91 42.91
C LYS A 635 -28.89 24.85 43.57
N LEU A 636 -29.32 23.82 42.85
CA LEU A 636 -30.01 22.65 43.44
C LEU A 636 -29.20 21.85 44.48
N PRO A 637 -27.87 21.66 44.32
CA PRO A 637 -27.06 20.87 45.27
C PRO A 637 -27.06 21.45 46.69
N ASP A 638 -27.05 22.78 46.81
CA ASP A 638 -27.15 23.51 48.09
C ASP A 638 -28.54 23.40 48.74
N GLN A 639 -29.51 22.76 48.07
CA GLN A 639 -30.91 22.66 48.46
C GLN A 639 -31.31 21.18 48.63
N PRO A 640 -30.82 20.48 49.68
CA PRO A 640 -30.90 19.02 49.79
C PRO A 640 -32.33 18.46 49.75
N VAL A 641 -33.34 19.22 50.22
CA VAL A 641 -34.76 18.82 50.10
C VAL A 641 -35.22 18.82 48.64
N ARG A 642 -34.84 19.82 47.84
CA ARG A 642 -35.14 19.85 46.39
C ARG A 642 -34.34 18.79 45.64
N MET A 643 -33.06 18.60 45.97
CA MET A 643 -32.25 17.54 45.37
C MET A 643 -32.86 16.16 45.62
N ARG A 644 -33.20 15.81 46.88
CA ARG A 644 -33.90 14.56 47.23
C ARG A 644 -35.26 14.42 46.52
N THR A 645 -36.03 15.50 46.41
CA THR A 645 -37.31 15.52 45.67
C THR A 645 -37.08 15.19 44.18
N LEU A 646 -36.09 15.82 43.56
CA LEU A 646 -35.75 15.61 42.15
C LEU A 646 -35.15 14.22 41.89
N THR A 647 -34.39 13.66 42.84
CA THR A 647 -33.94 12.26 42.81
C THR A 647 -35.13 11.30 42.80
N LYS A 648 -36.13 11.50 43.67
CA LYS A 648 -37.36 10.69 43.68
C LYS A 648 -38.12 10.80 42.34
N ILE A 649 -38.22 11.99 41.76
CA ILE A 649 -38.83 12.21 40.44
C ILE A 649 -38.10 11.40 39.35
N HIS A 650 -36.76 11.43 39.29
CA HIS A 650 -36.00 10.68 38.29
C HIS A 650 -36.14 9.16 38.47
N ILE A 651 -36.21 8.66 39.70
CA ILE A 651 -36.45 7.23 39.99
C ILE A 651 -37.87 6.83 39.55
N CYS A 652 -38.89 7.64 39.84
CA CYS A 652 -40.27 7.44 39.35
C CYS A 652 -40.33 7.43 37.81
N LEU A 653 -39.58 8.33 37.17
CA LEU A 653 -39.56 8.48 35.72
C LEU A 653 -38.95 7.28 35.00
N ARG A 654 -37.86 6.72 35.53
CA ARG A 654 -37.25 5.47 35.01
C ARG A 654 -38.20 4.28 35.14
N ASN A 655 -38.90 4.17 36.26
CA ASN A 655 -39.86 3.09 36.54
C ASN A 655 -41.26 3.39 35.96
N ALA A 656 -41.28 3.73 34.67
CA ALA A 656 -42.47 3.95 33.85
C ALA A 656 -43.52 4.94 34.41
N ILE A 657 -43.09 5.90 35.24
CA ILE A 657 -43.95 6.91 35.89
C ILE A 657 -45.08 6.25 36.73
N SER A 658 -44.72 5.16 37.40
CA SER A 658 -45.63 4.34 38.21
C SER A 658 -45.45 4.56 39.71
N VAL A 659 -46.36 4.01 40.51
CA VAL A 659 -46.26 4.01 41.98
C VAL A 659 -45.19 3.00 42.41
N ILE A 660 -44.07 3.51 42.92
CA ILE A 660 -43.00 2.69 43.49
C ILE A 660 -43.25 2.46 44.97
N ASP A 661 -43.22 1.20 45.40
CA ASP A 661 -43.34 0.85 46.81
C ASP A 661 -42.17 1.44 47.64
N ASN A 662 -42.52 2.09 48.74
CA ASN A 662 -41.60 2.73 49.70
C ASN A 662 -40.87 4.00 49.20
N VAL A 663 -41.16 4.49 47.99
CA VAL A 663 -40.67 5.80 47.51
C VAL A 663 -41.85 6.77 47.42
N GLU A 664 -41.96 7.66 48.40
CA GLU A 664 -43.02 8.67 48.49
C GLU A 664 -42.47 10.06 48.80
N LEU A 665 -43.19 11.11 48.41
CA LEU A 665 -42.88 12.48 48.81
C LEU A 665 -43.50 12.80 50.18
N THR A 666 -42.70 13.32 51.09
CA THR A 666 -43.20 13.98 52.32
C THR A 666 -43.85 15.32 51.98
N SER A 667 -44.75 15.82 52.82
CA SER A 667 -45.42 17.13 52.61
C SER A 667 -44.46 18.32 52.43
N THR A 668 -43.24 18.22 52.96
CA THR A 668 -42.18 19.24 52.76
C THR A 668 -41.54 19.13 51.37
N GLU A 669 -41.30 17.91 50.88
CA GLU A 669 -40.83 17.64 49.52
C GLU A 669 -41.90 18.01 48.49
N VAL A 670 -43.18 17.67 48.71
CA VAL A 670 -44.30 18.09 47.84
C VAL A 670 -44.35 19.61 47.71
N LYS A 671 -44.17 20.37 48.80
CA LYS A 671 -44.13 21.83 48.77
C LYS A 671 -42.91 22.37 48.01
N GLN A 672 -41.72 21.80 48.22
CA GLN A 672 -40.48 22.26 47.58
C GLN A 672 -40.40 21.89 46.10
N GLY A 673 -40.89 20.71 45.72
CA GLY A 673 -40.99 20.30 44.32
C GLY A 673 -41.99 21.14 43.53
N ASN A 674 -43.14 21.52 44.11
CA ASN A 674 -44.07 22.45 43.47
C ASN A 674 -43.46 23.83 43.20
N LEU A 675 -42.61 24.34 44.12
CA LEU A 675 -41.85 25.57 43.88
C LEU A 675 -40.84 25.39 42.74
N LEU A 676 -40.07 24.29 42.76
CA LEU A 676 -39.10 23.96 41.72
C LEU A 676 -39.74 23.86 40.32
N LEU A 677 -40.88 23.17 40.16
CA LEU A 677 -41.57 23.07 38.88
C LEU A 677 -42.06 24.43 38.36
N ASN A 678 -42.54 25.31 39.24
CA ASN A 678 -42.98 26.65 38.83
C ASN A 678 -41.80 27.54 38.45
N GLU A 679 -40.69 27.49 39.20
CA GLU A 679 -39.44 28.19 38.88
C GLU A 679 -38.85 27.74 37.53
N LEU A 680 -38.95 26.44 37.19
CA LEU A 680 -38.56 25.91 35.88
C LEU A 680 -39.42 26.45 34.72
N ILE A 681 -40.73 26.62 34.93
CA ILE A 681 -41.62 27.23 33.91
C ILE A 681 -41.35 28.74 33.75
N ASP A 682 -40.98 29.42 34.83
CA ASP A 682 -40.49 30.80 34.79
C ASP A 682 -39.10 30.93 34.13
N GLU A 683 -38.28 29.87 34.13
CA GLU A 683 -37.04 29.81 33.34
C GLU A 683 -37.30 29.52 31.86
N TYR A 684 -38.23 28.63 31.55
CA TYR A 684 -38.59 28.31 30.17
C TYR A 684 -39.12 29.56 29.44
N GLY A 685 -40.03 30.30 30.09
CA GLY A 685 -40.50 31.59 29.58
C GLY A 685 -39.42 32.68 29.50
N ARG A 686 -38.36 32.61 30.32
CA ARG A 686 -37.20 33.51 30.22
C ARG A 686 -36.28 33.14 29.05
N ALA A 687 -36.02 31.84 28.82
CA ALA A 687 -35.19 31.36 27.71
C ALA A 687 -35.81 31.74 26.35
N LEU A 688 -37.10 31.42 26.14
CA LEU A 688 -37.89 31.81 24.98
C LEU A 688 -37.83 33.32 24.71
N LYS A 689 -37.98 34.13 25.77
CA LYS A 689 -37.95 35.59 25.66
C LYS A 689 -36.57 36.12 25.30
N ASN A 690 -35.51 35.53 25.85
CA ASN A 690 -34.13 35.94 25.59
C ASN A 690 -33.67 35.56 24.17
N SER A 691 -34.19 34.46 23.60
CA SER A 691 -33.96 34.12 22.19
C SER A 691 -34.82 34.92 21.20
N GLY A 692 -35.68 35.83 21.70
CA GLY A 692 -36.55 36.64 20.85
C GLY A 692 -37.79 35.94 20.27
N ASP A 693 -38.22 34.80 20.85
CA ASP A 693 -39.42 34.10 20.39
C ASP A 693 -40.68 35.01 20.55
N PRO A 694 -41.40 35.35 19.47
CA PRO A 694 -42.55 36.26 19.53
C PRO A 694 -43.76 35.67 20.28
N LEU A 695 -43.77 34.36 20.53
CA LEU A 695 -44.84 33.61 21.21
C LEU A 695 -44.45 33.18 22.63
N TRP A 696 -43.31 33.66 23.19
CA TRP A 696 -42.77 33.25 24.50
C TRP A 696 -43.82 33.21 25.63
N GLU A 697 -44.69 34.22 25.69
CA GLU A 697 -45.73 34.35 26.73
C GLU A 697 -46.87 33.34 26.53
N ALA A 698 -47.24 33.03 25.28
CA ALA A 698 -48.23 32.01 24.96
C ALA A 698 -47.69 30.59 25.24
N LYS A 699 -46.48 30.27 24.76
CA LYS A 699 -45.79 28.99 25.03
C LYS A 699 -45.63 28.75 26.55
N LYS A 700 -45.35 29.79 27.33
CA LYS A 700 -45.30 29.71 28.80
C LYS A 700 -46.66 29.40 29.43
N ASN A 701 -47.71 30.13 29.03
CA ASN A 701 -49.04 29.99 29.62
C ASN A 701 -49.71 28.64 29.26
N GLU A 702 -49.40 28.08 28.07
CA GLU A 702 -49.74 26.69 27.70
C GLU A 702 -49.15 25.70 28.71
N LEU A 703 -47.85 25.80 28.99
CA LEU A 703 -47.15 24.91 29.91
C LEU A 703 -47.64 25.05 31.36
N GLN A 704 -47.96 26.26 31.81
CA GLN A 704 -48.63 26.47 33.10
C GLN A 704 -49.99 25.76 33.16
N THR A 705 -50.80 25.86 32.10
CA THR A 705 -52.11 25.19 32.01
C THR A 705 -51.97 23.67 32.04
N ILE A 706 -50.98 23.10 31.35
CA ILE A 706 -50.66 21.66 31.40
C ILE A 706 -50.26 21.25 32.83
N ASN A 707 -49.35 22.01 33.47
CA ASN A 707 -48.84 21.76 34.81
C ASN A 707 -49.96 21.74 35.87
N GLU A 708 -50.91 22.67 35.81
CA GLU A 708 -52.07 22.73 36.71
C GLU A 708 -53.08 21.61 36.44
N THR A 709 -53.35 21.31 35.16
CA THR A 709 -54.31 20.27 34.79
C THR A 709 -53.83 18.89 35.27
N LEU A 710 -52.53 18.60 35.14
CA LEU A 710 -51.95 17.33 35.59
C LEU A 710 -51.97 17.14 37.12
N ASP A 711 -51.80 18.20 37.91
CA ASP A 711 -51.90 18.08 39.38
C ASP A 711 -53.33 17.71 39.82
N LYS A 712 -54.32 18.33 39.19
CA LYS A 712 -55.74 18.05 39.44
C LYS A 712 -56.17 16.68 38.92
N ASP A 713 -56.00 16.43 37.63
CA ASP A 713 -56.58 15.29 36.94
C ASP A 713 -55.96 13.94 37.36
N LEU A 714 -54.78 13.92 37.99
CA LEU A 714 -54.23 12.70 38.59
C LEU A 714 -54.81 12.38 39.98
N ARG A 715 -55.24 13.37 40.77
CA ARG A 715 -55.86 13.11 42.09
C ARG A 715 -57.16 12.32 41.93
N ASP A 716 -57.90 12.56 40.85
CA ASP A 716 -59.15 11.87 40.49
C ASP A 716 -58.96 10.61 39.62
N SER A 717 -57.73 10.25 39.25
CA SER A 717 -57.44 9.19 38.25
C SER A 717 -57.65 7.73 38.71
N GLY A 718 -57.90 7.50 40.00
CA GLY A 718 -58.09 6.15 40.55
C GLY A 718 -56.79 5.35 40.81
N ILE A 719 -55.61 5.94 40.62
CA ILE A 719 -54.32 5.33 40.98
C ILE A 719 -54.32 4.94 42.47
N LYS A 720 -53.84 3.74 42.78
CA LYS A 720 -53.72 3.21 44.15
C LYS A 720 -52.30 3.44 44.68
N GLY A 721 -52.21 4.01 45.88
CA GLY A 721 -50.96 4.32 46.59
C GLY A 721 -51.24 5.27 47.76
N SER A 722 -50.19 5.62 48.50
CA SER A 722 -50.26 6.69 49.51
C SER A 722 -50.54 8.06 48.87
N GLU A 723 -50.73 9.10 49.68
CA GLU A 723 -50.80 10.48 49.18
C GLU A 723 -49.46 10.90 48.56
N GLY A 724 -48.35 10.70 49.29
CA GLY A 724 -46.99 11.01 48.81
C GLY A 724 -46.51 10.21 47.60
N GLN A 725 -47.01 8.98 47.39
CA GLN A 725 -46.77 8.20 46.17
C GLN A 725 -47.51 8.78 44.96
N ARG A 726 -48.73 9.30 45.15
CA ARG A 726 -49.54 9.89 44.06
C ARG A 726 -49.09 11.30 43.71
N ASP A 727 -48.70 12.10 44.70
CA ASP A 727 -48.01 13.37 44.48
C ASP A 727 -46.68 13.16 43.73
N LEU A 728 -45.93 12.07 44.01
CA LEU A 728 -44.70 11.74 43.26
C LEU A 728 -44.97 11.49 41.77
N VAL A 729 -45.96 10.65 41.44
CA VAL A 729 -46.33 10.35 40.05
C VAL A 729 -46.82 11.61 39.33
N SER A 730 -47.67 12.42 39.97
CA SER A 730 -48.13 13.70 39.40
C SER A 730 -46.97 14.67 39.14
N MET A 731 -46.11 14.88 40.14
CA MET A 731 -44.95 15.76 40.02
C MET A 731 -43.95 15.29 38.95
N THR A 732 -43.84 13.99 38.73
CA THR A 732 -42.99 13.39 37.69
C THR A 732 -43.54 13.62 36.29
N LEU A 733 -44.85 13.45 36.07
CA LEU A 733 -45.50 13.80 34.80
C LEU A 733 -45.40 15.29 34.48
N ARG A 734 -45.58 16.14 35.50
CA ARG A 734 -45.45 17.59 35.39
C ARG A 734 -44.01 18.01 35.04
N TYR A 735 -43.00 17.38 35.65
CA TYR A 735 -41.59 17.57 35.28
C TYR A 735 -41.31 17.15 33.83
N ALA A 736 -41.78 15.97 33.41
CA ALA A 736 -41.59 15.47 32.05
C ALA A 736 -42.20 16.40 30.99
N ALA A 737 -43.38 16.97 31.24
CA ALA A 737 -44.01 17.95 30.36
C ALA A 737 -43.18 19.24 30.18
N ILE A 738 -42.53 19.72 31.24
CA ILE A 738 -41.63 20.89 31.18
C ILE A 738 -40.37 20.57 30.35
N MET A 739 -39.77 19.40 30.57
CA MET A 739 -38.58 18.97 29.81
C MET A 739 -38.89 18.77 28.31
N LYS A 740 -40.06 18.22 27.96
CA LYS A 740 -40.48 18.07 26.55
C LYS A 740 -40.62 19.43 25.84
N LYS A 741 -41.06 20.48 26.55
CA LYS A 741 -41.14 21.84 25.98
C LYS A 741 -39.77 22.52 25.78
N ASP A 742 -38.77 22.26 26.64
CA ASP A 742 -37.37 22.69 26.37
C ASP A 742 -36.79 21.97 25.14
N GLU A 743 -37.13 20.70 24.94
CA GLU A 743 -36.76 19.92 23.77
C GLU A 743 -37.37 20.49 22.47
N GLU A 744 -38.69 20.73 22.44
CA GLU A 744 -39.40 21.38 21.31
C GLU A 744 -38.75 22.72 20.93
N PHE A 745 -38.53 23.61 21.91
CA PHE A 745 -37.90 24.92 21.71
C PHE A 745 -36.47 24.86 21.15
N ARG A 746 -35.75 23.75 21.38
CA ARG A 746 -34.38 23.56 20.91
C ARG A 746 -34.32 22.77 19.59
N LEU A 747 -35.34 21.95 19.30
CA LEU A 747 -35.60 21.40 17.96
C LEU A 747 -35.88 22.51 16.95
N ASP A 748 -36.55 23.60 17.36
CA ASP A 748 -36.72 24.81 16.53
C ASP A 748 -35.37 25.26 15.92
N CYS A 749 -34.22 25.18 16.64
CA CYS A 749 -32.91 25.55 16.04
C CYS A 749 -32.49 24.72 14.83
N LEU A 750 -32.86 23.43 14.78
CA LEU A 750 -32.58 22.59 13.61
C LEU A 750 -33.53 22.93 12.46
N CYS A 751 -34.81 23.13 12.76
CA CYS A 751 -35.83 23.48 11.78
C CYS A 751 -35.59 24.87 11.15
N ASP A 752 -35.25 25.88 11.98
CA ASP A 752 -34.97 27.26 11.59
C ASP A 752 -33.75 27.36 10.65
N ASN A 753 -32.70 26.56 10.89
CA ASN A 753 -31.39 26.69 10.22
C ASN A 753 -31.09 25.56 9.20
N VAL A 754 -32.07 24.72 8.83
CA VAL A 754 -31.82 23.57 7.93
C VAL A 754 -31.37 23.98 6.52
N ILE A 755 -31.61 25.24 6.14
CA ILE A 755 -31.04 25.86 4.93
C ILE A 755 -30.24 27.09 5.37
N PRO A 756 -28.89 27.05 5.28
CA PRO A 756 -28.05 28.21 5.57
C PRO A 756 -28.37 29.43 4.70
N ASP A 757 -28.59 30.56 5.37
CA ASP A 757 -28.62 31.89 4.76
C ASP A 757 -27.29 32.22 4.07
N CYS A 758 -27.34 33.02 3.02
CA CYS A 758 -26.15 33.49 2.32
C CYS A 758 -25.40 34.55 3.19
N PRO A 759 -24.06 34.56 3.20
CA PRO A 759 -23.29 35.57 3.92
C PRO A 759 -23.61 36.99 3.42
N GLY A 760 -23.66 37.95 4.34
CA GLY A 760 -23.90 39.35 4.04
C GLY A 760 -22.75 39.96 3.23
N LEU A 761 -23.09 40.68 2.15
CA LEU A 761 -22.14 41.24 1.20
C LEU A 761 -22.06 42.77 1.36
N ASP A 762 -20.89 43.28 1.77
CA ASP A 762 -20.58 44.72 1.70
C ASP A 762 -20.08 45.03 0.28
N THR A 763 -20.78 45.91 -0.45
CA THR A 763 -20.70 46.02 -1.91
C THR A 763 -19.51 46.83 -2.43
N ASN A 764 -18.48 47.03 -1.60
CA ASN A 764 -17.38 47.98 -1.87
C ASN A 764 -15.98 47.34 -1.92
N GLU A 765 -15.85 46.04 -1.64
CA GLU A 765 -14.56 45.32 -1.62
C GLU A 765 -14.40 44.31 -2.78
N TRP A 766 -13.15 43.94 -3.07
CA TRP A 766 -12.82 42.95 -4.12
C TRP A 766 -13.26 41.53 -3.74
N SER A 767 -13.96 40.84 -4.64
CA SER A 767 -14.29 39.41 -4.52
C SER A 767 -13.19 38.55 -5.15
N LEU A 768 -12.55 37.68 -4.36
CA LEU A 768 -11.26 37.05 -4.71
C LEU A 768 -11.40 35.56 -5.07
N ILE A 769 -11.70 35.25 -6.33
CA ILE A 769 -11.94 33.88 -6.82
C ILE A 769 -10.61 33.11 -6.92
N PRO A 770 -10.37 32.07 -6.11
CA PRO A 770 -9.11 31.34 -6.12
C PRO A 770 -8.98 30.44 -7.35
N LEU A 771 -7.81 30.48 -8.00
CA LEU A 771 -7.53 29.81 -9.26
C LEU A 771 -6.57 28.62 -9.10
N ALA A 772 -5.45 28.84 -8.38
CA ALA A 772 -4.35 27.90 -8.22
C ALA A 772 -3.53 28.20 -6.95
N CYS A 773 -2.76 27.23 -6.46
CA CYS A 773 -1.71 27.42 -5.45
C CYS A 773 -0.37 27.68 -6.14
N VAL A 774 0.50 28.52 -5.56
CA VAL A 774 1.77 28.93 -6.17
C VAL A 774 2.92 28.80 -5.18
N THR A 775 3.87 27.93 -5.48
CA THR A 775 5.08 27.74 -4.68
C THR A 775 6.13 28.77 -5.09
N LEU A 776 6.60 29.60 -4.16
CA LEU A 776 7.54 30.69 -4.43
C LEU A 776 8.97 30.32 -4.02
N SER A 777 9.94 30.60 -4.89
CA SER A 777 11.36 30.63 -4.51
C SER A 777 11.74 31.98 -3.91
N ASN A 778 12.27 31.96 -2.67
CA ASN A 778 12.94 33.06 -1.96
C ASN A 778 12.56 34.48 -2.42
N TYR A 779 11.35 34.93 -2.03
CA TYR A 779 10.87 36.29 -2.29
C TYR A 779 11.92 37.34 -1.86
N SER A 780 12.14 38.32 -2.73
CA SER A 780 12.84 39.57 -2.37
C SER A 780 12.11 40.74 -3.03
N ALA A 781 12.21 41.94 -2.45
CA ALA A 781 11.43 43.09 -2.92
C ALA A 781 11.70 43.40 -4.40
N GLY A 782 10.69 43.17 -5.26
CA GLY A 782 10.78 43.34 -6.71
C GLY A 782 11.30 42.12 -7.49
N LYS A 783 11.36 40.93 -6.88
CA LYS A 783 11.61 39.64 -7.56
C LYS A 783 10.77 38.51 -6.97
N VAL A 784 9.91 37.90 -7.79
CA VAL A 784 8.93 36.89 -7.41
C VAL A 784 8.96 35.75 -8.43
N ALA A 785 9.81 34.74 -8.21
CA ALA A 785 9.89 33.57 -9.09
C ALA A 785 9.16 32.38 -8.47
N ALA A 786 8.12 31.88 -9.14
CA ALA A 786 7.47 30.62 -8.78
C ALA A 786 8.29 29.40 -9.24
N THR A 787 8.26 28.34 -8.45
CA THR A 787 8.87 27.03 -8.77
C THR A 787 7.85 25.99 -9.21
N ASP A 788 6.60 26.15 -8.78
CA ASP A 788 5.49 25.24 -9.09
C ASP A 788 4.14 25.98 -8.99
N VAL A 789 3.13 25.51 -9.72
CA VAL A 789 1.75 26.03 -9.75
C VAL A 789 0.79 24.84 -9.74
N CYS A 790 0.19 24.55 -8.58
CA CYS A 790 -0.77 23.47 -8.44
C CYS A 790 -2.21 23.97 -8.63
N MET A 791 -2.88 23.47 -9.66
CA MET A 791 -4.28 23.83 -9.97
C MET A 791 -5.32 23.35 -8.95
N MET A 792 -4.95 22.47 -8.02
CA MET A 792 -5.87 21.90 -7.03
C MET A 792 -5.75 22.59 -5.66
N CYS A 793 -4.53 22.82 -5.15
CA CYS A 793 -4.27 23.18 -3.75
C CYS A 793 -4.76 24.57 -3.28
N CYS A 794 -5.43 25.36 -4.12
CA CYS A 794 -6.24 26.50 -3.64
C CYS A 794 -7.62 26.58 -4.29
N ARG A 795 -7.91 25.78 -5.32
CA ARG A 795 -9.08 25.94 -6.18
C ARG A 795 -10.32 25.41 -5.47
N LYS A 796 -11.15 26.30 -4.93
CA LYS A 796 -12.39 25.98 -4.22
C LYS A 796 -13.47 25.45 -5.16
N GLN A 797 -13.32 24.23 -5.69
CA GLN A 797 -14.44 23.45 -6.23
C GLN A 797 -15.22 22.87 -5.07
N ALA A 798 -16.19 23.64 -4.58
CA ALA A 798 -16.79 23.39 -3.29
C ALA A 798 -17.78 22.21 -3.32
N ASN A 799 -17.41 21.13 -2.62
CA ASN A 799 -18.32 20.05 -2.21
C ASN A 799 -19.28 20.54 -1.08
N THR A 800 -20.03 21.59 -1.37
CA THR A 800 -21.07 22.13 -0.48
C THR A 800 -22.25 21.15 -0.39
N PRO A 801 -23.12 21.30 0.64
CA PRO A 801 -24.44 20.68 0.63
C PRO A 801 -25.27 21.05 -0.62
N ARG A 802 -24.97 22.16 -1.31
CA ARG A 802 -25.64 22.58 -2.56
C ARG A 802 -25.17 21.80 -3.79
N SER A 803 -23.87 21.49 -3.94
CA SER A 803 -23.40 20.58 -5.01
C SER A 803 -23.77 19.12 -4.72
N GLN A 804 -23.66 18.68 -3.45
CA GLN A 804 -24.15 17.36 -3.03
C GLN A 804 -25.67 17.17 -3.24
N ARG A 805 -26.47 18.25 -3.21
CA ARG A 805 -27.91 18.21 -3.51
C ARG A 805 -28.23 17.71 -4.92
N PHE A 806 -27.32 17.91 -5.88
CA PHE A 806 -27.48 17.41 -7.25
C PHE A 806 -27.00 15.95 -7.37
N TYR A 807 -25.91 15.61 -6.70
CA TYR A 807 -25.37 14.23 -6.67
C TYR A 807 -26.28 13.24 -5.92
N LEU A 808 -26.96 13.69 -4.85
CA LEU A 808 -27.85 12.90 -4.00
C LEU A 808 -29.34 13.19 -4.29
N GLY A 809 -29.69 13.42 -5.57
CA GLY A 809 -30.97 14.00 -6.00
C GLY A 809 -32.23 13.38 -5.40
N ASP A 810 -32.28 12.05 -5.26
CA ASP A 810 -33.40 11.35 -4.63
C ASP A 810 -33.32 11.35 -3.09
N VAL A 811 -32.13 11.10 -2.53
CA VAL A 811 -31.91 10.92 -1.07
C VAL A 811 -32.16 12.20 -0.28
N VAL A 812 -31.96 13.38 -0.88
CA VAL A 812 -32.34 14.66 -0.24
C VAL A 812 -33.86 14.79 -0.09
N GLY A 813 -34.65 14.11 -0.93
CA GLY A 813 -36.10 13.97 -0.74
C GLY A 813 -36.43 13.27 0.57
N ASP A 814 -35.78 12.13 0.85
CA ASP A 814 -35.99 11.35 2.08
C ASP A 814 -35.44 12.06 3.32
N ILE A 815 -34.27 12.73 3.22
CA ILE A 815 -33.70 13.51 4.33
C ILE A 815 -34.63 14.69 4.68
N LEU A 816 -35.13 15.43 3.68
CA LEU A 816 -36.08 16.52 3.92
C LEU A 816 -37.46 16.01 4.32
N ALA A 817 -37.85 14.78 3.95
CA ALA A 817 -39.05 14.13 4.48
C ALA A 817 -38.91 13.80 5.97
N GLY A 818 -37.78 13.22 6.39
CA GLY A 818 -37.51 12.93 7.81
C GLY A 818 -37.40 14.20 8.66
N VAL A 819 -36.74 15.25 8.17
CA VAL A 819 -36.75 16.57 8.84
C VAL A 819 -38.16 17.18 8.85
N LYS A 820 -38.94 17.02 7.78
CA LYS A 820 -40.33 17.48 7.74
C LYS A 820 -41.20 16.72 8.76
N GLU A 821 -41.02 15.42 8.96
CA GLU A 821 -41.73 14.67 10.00
C GLU A 821 -41.33 15.17 11.41
N LEU A 822 -40.05 15.48 11.64
CA LEU A 822 -39.57 16.10 12.89
C LEU A 822 -40.12 17.53 13.11
N CYS A 823 -40.25 18.34 12.05
CA CYS A 823 -40.59 19.77 12.15
C CYS A 823 -42.07 20.11 11.87
N ALA A 824 -42.93 19.16 11.44
CA ALA A 824 -44.32 19.44 11.02
C ALA A 824 -45.41 19.14 12.07
N GLU A 825 -45.06 18.90 13.34
CA GLU A 825 -46.03 18.51 14.39
C GLU A 825 -47.01 19.63 14.83
N GLU A 826 -47.03 20.77 14.11
CA GLU A 826 -48.01 21.83 14.29
C GLU A 826 -49.47 21.38 14.00
N GLN A 827 -49.68 20.37 13.14
CA GLN A 827 -51.03 19.89 12.81
C GLN A 827 -51.72 19.10 13.94
N LEU A 828 -50.98 18.54 14.91
CA LEU A 828 -51.58 17.82 16.06
C LEU A 828 -52.13 18.74 17.17
N ARG A 829 -52.08 20.07 16.97
CA ARG A 829 -52.42 21.07 18.01
C ARG A 829 -53.93 21.27 18.23
N ALA A 830 -54.83 20.76 17.37
CA ALA A 830 -56.24 21.17 17.37
C ALA A 830 -57.22 20.42 18.32
N GLU A 831 -57.37 19.08 18.25
CA GLU A 831 -58.73 18.48 18.46
C GLU A 831 -59.06 17.78 19.79
N ALA A 832 -58.19 17.76 20.81
CA ALA A 832 -58.49 17.13 22.12
C ALA A 832 -58.04 17.96 23.33
N SER A 833 -58.47 17.63 24.56
CA SER A 833 -58.01 18.34 25.76
C SER A 833 -56.57 17.95 26.15
N PRO A 834 -55.76 18.84 26.76
CA PRO A 834 -54.34 18.56 27.04
C PRO A 834 -54.10 17.30 27.87
N ALA A 835 -54.92 17.07 28.90
CA ALA A 835 -54.81 15.87 29.75
C ALA A 835 -55.25 14.58 29.06
N VAL A 836 -56.20 14.64 28.11
CA VAL A 836 -56.56 13.47 27.29
C VAL A 836 -55.43 13.18 26.29
N ARG A 837 -54.93 14.19 25.57
CA ARG A 837 -53.78 14.02 24.65
C ARG A 837 -52.58 13.41 25.35
N LEU A 838 -52.16 13.95 26.50
CA LEU A 838 -51.00 13.41 27.22
C LEU A 838 -51.24 11.98 27.73
N ARG A 839 -52.47 11.64 28.14
CA ARG A 839 -52.83 10.26 28.51
C ARG A 839 -52.82 9.29 27.33
N GLU A 840 -53.28 9.72 26.15
CA GLU A 840 -53.29 8.86 24.96
C GLU A 840 -51.87 8.71 24.38
N TRP A 841 -51.09 9.79 24.36
CA TRP A 841 -49.64 9.80 24.08
C TRP A 841 -48.88 8.86 25.03
N LEU A 842 -49.13 8.91 26.36
CA LEU A 842 -48.56 7.98 27.35
C LEU A 842 -49.08 6.53 27.22
N ARG A 843 -50.26 6.32 26.63
CA ARG A 843 -50.88 4.99 26.43
C ARG A 843 -50.36 4.31 25.17
N GLU A 844 -50.22 5.06 24.09
CA GLU A 844 -49.71 4.58 22.79
C GLU A 844 -48.18 4.45 22.79
N ALA A 845 -47.50 5.24 23.62
CA ALA A 845 -46.11 5.06 24.01
C ALA A 845 -45.76 3.66 24.56
N GLY A 846 -46.67 3.02 25.31
CA GLY A 846 -46.32 1.90 26.17
C GLY A 846 -45.28 2.29 27.23
N ALA A 847 -44.33 1.41 27.55
CA ALA A 847 -43.22 1.73 28.45
C ALA A 847 -42.29 2.79 27.79
N ALA A 848 -42.36 4.01 28.32
CA ALA A 848 -42.20 5.27 27.59
C ALA A 848 -41.02 5.34 26.58
N PRO A 849 -41.25 5.71 25.30
CA PRO A 849 -40.24 5.89 24.27
C PRO A 849 -39.89 7.37 24.08
N TRP A 850 -38.89 7.87 24.81
CA TRP A 850 -38.37 9.23 24.69
C TRP A 850 -36.85 9.20 24.67
N ASP A 851 -36.23 9.81 23.65
CA ASP A 851 -34.77 9.87 23.55
C ASP A 851 -34.29 11.06 22.68
N PRO A 852 -33.77 12.15 23.27
CA PRO A 852 -33.25 13.33 22.55
C PRO A 852 -31.74 13.23 22.18
N PRO A 853 -31.20 14.14 21.35
CA PRO A 853 -29.85 14.03 20.77
C PRO A 853 -28.69 14.33 21.75
N TYR A 854 -27.50 13.86 21.38
CA TYR A 854 -26.27 13.94 22.18
C TYR A 854 -25.77 15.37 22.44
N GLY A 855 -25.29 15.63 23.66
CA GLY A 855 -24.51 16.83 24.00
C GLY A 855 -24.94 17.60 25.26
N THR A 856 -26.03 17.20 25.93
CA THR A 856 -26.44 17.76 27.23
C THR A 856 -26.09 16.82 28.39
N PRO A 857 -25.68 17.34 29.56
CA PRO A 857 -25.33 16.51 30.72
C PRO A 857 -26.56 16.01 31.51
N LEU A 858 -27.76 15.96 30.90
CA LEU A 858 -29.03 15.80 31.61
C LEU A 858 -30.15 14.98 30.89
N TRP A 859 -29.89 13.82 30.24
CA TRP A 859 -30.90 12.72 30.01
C TRP A 859 -30.33 11.31 29.64
N PRO A 860 -31.07 10.18 29.81
CA PRO A 860 -30.56 8.80 29.58
C PRO A 860 -31.18 7.97 28.40
N PRO A 861 -30.41 7.63 27.35
CA PRO A 861 -30.90 6.85 26.18
C PRO A 861 -31.36 5.37 26.30
N LYS A 862 -32.05 4.85 25.26
CA LYS A 862 -32.79 3.54 25.16
C LYS A 862 -32.20 2.47 24.19
N PRO A 863 -32.64 1.19 24.21
CA PRO A 863 -32.30 0.15 23.22
C PRO A 863 -33.50 -0.31 22.32
N THR A 864 -33.24 -1.27 21.42
CA THR A 864 -34.07 -1.70 20.25
C THR A 864 -34.75 -3.10 20.45
N TYR A 865 -35.58 -3.70 19.59
CA TYR A 865 -35.90 -3.56 18.15
C TYR A 865 -37.40 -3.82 17.85
N GLY A 866 -37.87 -3.43 16.64
CA GLY A 866 -39.23 -3.73 16.17
C GLY A 866 -39.49 -3.75 14.66
N GLY A 867 -38.47 -3.67 13.80
CA GLY A 867 -38.65 -3.61 12.33
C GLY A 867 -37.45 -4.15 11.56
N SER A 868 -37.70 -5.08 10.63
CA SER A 868 -36.67 -5.75 9.82
C SER A 868 -36.28 -4.90 8.60
N VAL A 869 -35.27 -4.03 8.74
CA VAL A 869 -34.57 -3.47 7.58
C VAL A 869 -33.47 -4.43 7.16
N THR A 870 -33.55 -4.96 5.95
CA THR A 870 -32.50 -5.79 5.35
C THR A 870 -31.23 -4.99 5.12
N THR A 871 -30.09 -5.50 5.57
CA THR A 871 -28.78 -4.88 5.40
C THR A 871 -28.40 -4.72 3.92
N THR A 872 -28.39 -3.49 3.41
CA THR A 872 -27.67 -3.13 2.19
C THR A 872 -26.25 -2.72 2.55
N ASN A 873 -25.26 -3.45 2.03
CA ASN A 873 -23.85 -3.17 2.26
C ASN A 873 -23.37 -1.98 1.41
N SER A 874 -23.30 -0.78 2.00
CA SER A 874 -22.59 0.36 1.43
C SER A 874 -21.81 1.12 2.51
N GLY A 875 -20.57 0.69 2.75
CA GLY A 875 -19.65 1.28 3.73
C GLY A 875 -19.06 2.63 3.30
N GLN A 876 -19.91 3.63 3.05
CA GLN A 876 -19.48 5.00 2.77
C GLN A 876 -20.01 5.98 3.83
N THR A 877 -19.07 6.70 4.47
CA THR A 877 -19.37 7.80 5.39
C THR A 877 -19.78 9.06 4.61
N ILE A 878 -21.06 9.17 4.29
CA ILE A 878 -21.66 10.42 3.78
C ILE A 878 -21.50 11.51 4.86
N GLY A 879 -21.11 12.72 4.46
CA GLY A 879 -20.60 13.75 5.38
C GLY A 879 -21.63 14.73 5.95
N GLY A 880 -21.14 15.66 6.78
CA GLY A 880 -21.80 16.93 7.14
C GLY A 880 -23.21 16.78 7.72
N ALA A 881 -24.25 17.02 6.92
CA ALA A 881 -25.64 16.84 7.36
C ALA A 881 -25.90 15.42 7.88
N ALA A 882 -25.27 14.41 7.28
CA ALA A 882 -25.32 13.04 7.78
C ALA A 882 -24.49 12.84 9.06
N SER A 883 -23.45 13.64 9.38
CA SER A 883 -22.81 13.53 10.69
C SER A 883 -23.63 14.21 11.80
N VAL A 884 -24.37 15.27 11.51
CA VAL A 884 -25.35 15.86 12.45
C VAL A 884 -26.53 14.92 12.66
N LEU A 885 -27.12 14.38 11.59
CA LEU A 885 -28.20 13.39 11.70
C LEU A 885 -27.71 12.09 12.34
N ASN A 886 -26.48 11.62 12.10
CA ASN A 886 -25.91 10.50 12.85
C ASN A 886 -25.49 10.88 14.29
N GLN A 887 -25.29 12.15 14.66
CA GLN A 887 -25.19 12.55 16.08
C GLN A 887 -26.55 12.54 16.79
N TRP A 888 -27.64 12.59 16.03
CA TRP A 888 -29.01 12.43 16.51
C TRP A 888 -29.49 10.96 16.46
N GLN A 889 -29.00 10.16 15.50
CA GLN A 889 -29.46 8.79 15.23
C GLN A 889 -28.46 7.67 15.58
N ARG A 890 -27.17 7.97 15.78
CA ARG A 890 -26.19 7.00 16.29
C ARG A 890 -25.73 7.36 17.70
N ALA A 891 -26.08 6.49 18.62
CA ALA A 891 -25.03 5.75 19.30
C ALA A 891 -25.35 4.25 19.24
N ASP A 892 -24.32 3.41 19.21
CA ASP A 892 -24.47 2.04 19.67
C ASP A 892 -24.86 2.11 21.15
N ASN A 893 -26.10 1.71 21.43
CA ASN A 893 -26.85 2.17 22.60
C ASN A 893 -27.12 0.98 23.55
N PRO A 894 -26.15 0.57 24.39
CA PRO A 894 -26.16 -0.71 25.11
C PRO A 894 -27.35 -0.81 26.07
N GLU A 895 -28.03 -1.95 26.11
CA GLU A 895 -29.29 -2.14 26.86
C GLU A 895 -29.22 -1.56 28.28
N ILE A 896 -30.27 -0.81 28.67
CA ILE A 896 -30.40 -0.43 30.08
C ILE A 896 -30.78 -1.70 30.84
N GLU A 897 -29.91 -2.12 31.73
CA GLU A 897 -30.16 -3.25 32.62
C GLU A 897 -31.32 -2.92 33.56
N ASP A 898 -32.47 -3.55 33.33
CA ASP A 898 -33.57 -3.54 34.29
C ASP A 898 -33.13 -4.32 35.53
N VAL A 899 -33.05 -3.65 36.68
CA VAL A 899 -32.73 -4.24 37.99
C VAL A 899 -33.94 -4.34 38.91
N THR A 900 -35.09 -3.78 38.51
CA THR A 900 -36.21 -3.52 39.42
C THR A 900 -36.90 -4.82 39.83
N GLY A 901 -37.03 -5.06 41.13
CA GLY A 901 -37.68 -6.25 41.68
C GLY A 901 -36.86 -7.55 41.61
N LYS A 902 -35.64 -7.53 41.06
CA LYS A 902 -34.70 -8.67 41.12
C LYS A 902 -34.05 -8.80 42.50
N THR A 903 -33.34 -9.90 42.74
CA THR A 903 -32.51 -10.00 43.95
C THR A 903 -31.31 -9.06 43.88
N VAL A 904 -30.78 -8.66 45.02
CA VAL A 904 -29.55 -7.84 45.10
C VAL A 904 -28.37 -8.56 44.43
N GLU A 905 -28.25 -9.89 44.56
CA GLU A 905 -27.15 -10.65 43.95
C GLU A 905 -27.25 -10.70 42.42
N ASP A 906 -28.46 -10.91 41.88
CA ASP A 906 -28.73 -10.85 40.43
C ASP A 906 -28.39 -9.46 39.88
N SER A 907 -28.89 -8.40 40.51
CA SER A 907 -28.72 -7.02 40.04
C SER A 907 -27.26 -6.56 40.08
N LEU A 908 -26.50 -6.88 41.14
CA LEU A 908 -25.07 -6.56 41.17
C LEU A 908 -24.26 -7.37 40.14
N SER A 909 -24.71 -8.57 39.78
CA SER A 909 -24.09 -9.38 38.72
C SER A 909 -24.40 -8.84 37.33
N LEU A 910 -25.65 -8.44 37.09
CA LEU A 910 -26.12 -7.84 35.85
C LEU A 910 -25.34 -6.55 35.53
N LEU A 911 -25.23 -5.65 36.51
CA LEU A 911 -24.51 -4.37 36.37
C LEU A 911 -23.00 -4.56 36.09
N LYS A 912 -22.36 -5.57 36.69
CA LYS A 912 -20.96 -5.93 36.36
C LYS A 912 -20.82 -6.45 34.93
N ASN A 913 -21.77 -7.25 34.45
CA ASN A 913 -21.72 -7.83 33.11
C ASN A 913 -21.92 -6.77 32.00
N ALA A 914 -22.79 -5.78 32.23
CA ALA A 914 -22.88 -4.56 31.42
C ALA A 914 -21.57 -3.74 31.41
N GLY A 915 -20.73 -3.94 32.43
CA GLY A 915 -19.43 -3.30 32.58
C GLY A 915 -19.45 -2.01 33.39
N PHE A 916 -20.38 -1.85 34.33
CA PHE A 916 -20.32 -0.79 35.33
C PHE A 916 -19.35 -1.15 36.46
N GLU A 917 -18.68 -0.13 37.00
CA GLU A 917 -18.01 -0.23 38.30
C GLU A 917 -19.06 -0.12 39.41
N LEU A 918 -18.88 -0.82 40.54
CA LEU A 918 -19.76 -0.67 41.69
C LEU A 918 -19.19 0.29 42.71
N SER A 919 -20.05 1.03 43.41
CA SER A 919 -19.69 1.87 44.55
C SER A 919 -19.23 1.06 45.76
N GLU A 920 -18.65 1.74 46.75
CA GLU A 920 -18.35 1.17 48.06
C GLU A 920 -19.09 1.97 49.17
N PRO A 921 -20.08 1.37 49.87
CA PRO A 921 -20.72 0.07 49.59
C PRO A 921 -21.48 0.05 48.24
N PRO A 922 -21.66 -1.12 47.63
CA PRO A 922 -22.34 -1.27 46.33
C PRO A 922 -23.87 -1.19 46.42
N VAL A 923 -24.42 -1.30 47.63
CA VAL A 923 -25.85 -1.33 47.91
C VAL A 923 -26.16 -0.32 49.02
N VAL A 924 -27.23 0.45 48.82
CA VAL A 924 -27.74 1.44 49.78
C VAL A 924 -29.21 1.18 50.09
N SER A 925 -29.63 1.48 51.32
CA SER A 925 -30.99 1.25 51.84
C SER A 925 -31.89 2.48 51.74
N SER A 926 -31.30 3.66 51.52
CA SER A 926 -32.01 4.93 51.45
C SER A 926 -31.45 5.87 50.38
N ILE A 927 -32.28 6.84 49.96
CA ILE A 927 -31.86 7.90 49.03
C ILE A 927 -30.83 8.84 49.68
N ASP A 928 -30.80 8.98 51.00
CA ASP A 928 -29.81 9.81 51.69
C ASP A 928 -28.42 9.17 51.70
N GLU A 929 -28.33 7.85 51.85
CA GLU A 929 -27.09 7.09 51.62
C GLU A 929 -26.64 7.18 50.16
N LEU A 930 -27.57 7.09 49.21
CA LEU A 930 -27.29 7.25 47.78
C LEU A 930 -26.72 8.63 47.43
N LEU A 931 -27.31 9.70 48.00
CA LEU A 931 -26.82 11.08 47.85
C LEU A 931 -25.44 11.25 48.50
N ALA A 932 -25.17 10.59 49.63
CA ALA A 932 -23.87 10.66 50.31
C ALA A 932 -22.73 9.96 49.54
N LEU A 933 -23.03 8.98 48.67
CA LEU A 933 -22.04 8.35 47.78
C LEU A 933 -21.74 9.18 46.52
N ALA A 934 -22.59 10.15 46.16
CA ALA A 934 -22.38 10.97 44.99
C ALA A 934 -21.42 12.15 45.27
N PRO A 935 -20.44 12.45 44.39
CA PRO A 935 -19.61 13.64 44.49
C PRO A 935 -20.46 14.90 44.62
N GLU A 936 -20.13 15.74 45.60
CA GLU A 936 -20.87 16.99 45.90
C GLU A 936 -22.37 16.80 46.17
N GLY A 937 -22.84 15.57 46.47
CA GLY A 937 -24.25 15.23 46.60
C GLY A 937 -25.02 15.17 45.28
N LYS A 938 -24.33 15.09 44.13
CA LYS A 938 -24.89 15.19 42.78
C LYS A 938 -24.86 13.83 42.05
N PRO A 939 -25.80 12.91 42.31
CA PRO A 939 -25.88 11.67 41.55
C PRO A 939 -26.16 11.98 40.07
N LEU A 940 -25.50 11.25 39.18
CA LEU A 940 -25.63 11.39 37.73
C LEU A 940 -26.90 10.65 37.24
N LEU A 941 -28.05 11.06 37.76
CA LEU A 941 -29.43 10.61 37.43
C LEU A 941 -29.80 10.80 35.94
N ASN A 942 -28.90 11.41 35.20
CA ASN A 942 -29.14 12.43 34.19
C ASN A 942 -28.26 12.16 32.94
N ARG A 943 -27.76 10.94 32.83
CA ARG A 943 -27.09 10.41 31.63
C ARG A 943 -27.35 8.91 31.59
N ARG A 944 -27.21 8.27 30.41
CA ARG A 944 -27.22 6.80 30.37
C ARG A 944 -26.01 6.32 31.18
N PRO A 945 -26.18 5.30 32.04
CA PRO A 945 -25.04 4.50 32.49
C PRO A 945 -24.23 4.04 31.27
N GLN A 946 -22.92 4.33 31.27
CA GLN A 946 -21.98 3.87 30.25
C GLN A 946 -20.98 2.88 30.85
N LYS A 947 -20.40 2.01 30.02
CA LYS A 947 -19.38 1.06 30.46
C LYS A 947 -18.18 1.81 31.05
N GLY A 948 -17.80 1.45 32.29
CA GLY A 948 -16.80 2.15 33.11
C GLY A 948 -17.39 3.16 34.12
N ASP A 949 -18.70 3.35 34.17
CA ASP A 949 -19.35 4.22 35.15
C ASP A 949 -19.44 3.57 36.53
N THR A 950 -19.25 4.35 37.60
CA THR A 950 -19.47 3.87 38.97
C THR A 950 -20.94 4.05 39.38
N VAL A 951 -21.60 2.95 39.77
CA VAL A 951 -23.03 2.90 40.12
C VAL A 951 -23.27 2.39 41.54
N ALA A 952 -24.34 2.86 42.17
CA ALA A 952 -24.87 2.38 43.45
C ALA A 952 -26.26 1.76 43.26
N LEU A 953 -26.52 0.61 43.89
CA LEU A 953 -27.82 -0.07 43.85
C LEU A 953 -28.68 0.33 45.05
N LEU A 954 -29.85 0.94 44.81
CA LEU A 954 -30.86 1.16 45.84
C LEU A 954 -31.66 -0.14 46.04
N ALA A 955 -31.73 -0.64 47.28
CA ALA A 955 -32.41 -1.89 47.60
C ALA A 955 -33.18 -1.81 48.93
N LYS A 956 -34.17 -2.70 49.09
CA LYS A 956 -34.90 -2.89 50.35
C LYS A 956 -34.89 -4.37 50.73
N GLY A 957 -34.10 -4.72 51.74
CA GLY A 957 -33.84 -6.11 52.07
C GLY A 957 -33.07 -6.79 50.93
N GLU A 958 -33.55 -7.95 50.48
CA GLU A 958 -32.92 -8.73 49.41
C GLU A 958 -33.36 -8.31 48.00
N THR A 959 -34.28 -7.33 47.88
CA THR A 959 -34.86 -6.89 46.59
C THR A 959 -34.30 -5.54 46.14
N ALA A 960 -33.84 -5.47 44.89
CA ALA A 960 -33.39 -4.25 44.23
C ALA A 960 -34.58 -3.35 43.82
N ILE A 961 -34.42 -2.03 43.96
CA ILE A 961 -35.41 -1.02 43.57
C ILE A 961 -34.99 -0.30 42.28
N GLU A 962 -33.74 0.15 42.19
CA GLU A 962 -33.20 0.96 41.08
C GLU A 962 -31.68 1.04 41.20
N PHE A 963 -30.95 1.37 40.13
CA PHE A 963 -29.53 1.73 40.20
C PHE A 963 -29.26 3.15 39.69
N VAL A 964 -28.28 3.82 40.30
CA VAL A 964 -27.95 5.21 40.00
C VAL A 964 -26.44 5.35 39.78
N VAL A 965 -26.06 6.04 38.70
CA VAL A 965 -24.67 6.43 38.45
C VAL A 965 -24.26 7.48 39.48
N ILE A 966 -23.23 7.19 40.28
CA ILE A 966 -22.65 8.15 41.21
C ILE A 966 -21.44 8.88 40.61
N LYS A 967 -20.74 8.29 39.64
CA LYS A 967 -19.51 8.88 39.06
C LYS A 967 -19.30 8.46 37.60
N GLN A 968 -18.75 9.38 36.81
CA GLN A 968 -18.45 9.18 35.39
C GLN A 968 -17.03 8.64 35.14
N ALA A 969 -16.90 7.73 34.18
CA ALA A 969 -15.63 7.26 33.62
C ALA A 969 -14.78 8.41 33.02
N PHE A 970 -13.47 8.39 33.27
CA PHE A 970 -12.55 9.46 32.80
C PHE A 970 -12.10 9.24 31.34
N PHE A 971 -12.28 10.27 30.51
CA PHE A 971 -12.20 10.16 29.04
C PHE A 971 -10.85 9.63 28.49
N PHE A 972 -9.73 9.93 29.17
CA PHE A 972 -8.39 9.53 28.73
C PHE A 972 -8.12 8.01 28.74
N GLY A 973 -8.91 7.21 29.47
CA GLY A 973 -8.72 5.76 29.52
C GLY A 973 -9.04 5.03 28.20
N ARG A 974 -9.69 5.70 27.24
CA ARG A 974 -10.23 5.08 26.02
C ARG A 974 -9.27 5.08 24.81
N LEU A 975 -8.06 5.64 24.96
CA LEU A 975 -7.14 5.86 23.83
C LEU A 975 -5.86 4.97 23.84
N MET A 976 -5.65 4.13 24.86
CA MET A 976 -4.33 3.51 25.15
C MET A 976 -4.36 2.01 25.49
N VAL A 977 -4.82 1.17 24.56
CA VAL A 977 -4.38 -0.25 24.38
C VAL A 977 -4.60 -0.66 22.92
N PRO A 978 -3.75 -1.49 22.29
CA PRO A 978 -2.54 -0.94 21.69
C PRO A 978 -2.37 -1.31 20.20
N LEU A 979 -1.91 -0.36 19.39
CA LEU A 979 -1.06 -0.66 18.22
C LEU A 979 0.41 -0.45 18.62
N PHE A 980 1.31 -1.22 18.00
CA PHE A 980 2.77 -1.22 18.21
C PHE A 980 3.30 -1.64 19.59
N THR A 981 3.33 -2.95 19.84
CA THR A 981 4.53 -3.58 20.46
C THR A 981 4.77 -4.97 19.88
N GLY A 982 5.87 -5.16 19.15
CA GLY A 982 6.37 -6.46 18.73
C GLY A 982 7.19 -6.40 17.44
N THR A 983 8.45 -6.86 17.39
CA THR A 983 9.33 -7.27 18.50
C THR A 983 10.79 -7.16 18.06
N PHE A 984 11.69 -6.61 18.88
CA PHE A 984 13.11 -7.00 18.84
C PHE A 984 13.75 -6.94 20.24
N LEU A 985 14.71 -7.82 20.47
CA LEU A 985 15.21 -8.25 21.79
C LEU A 985 15.99 -7.18 22.59
N GLY A 986 15.91 -7.27 23.93
CA GLY A 986 16.97 -6.80 24.83
C GLY A 986 16.49 -6.24 26.17
N GLY A 987 16.54 -7.03 27.25
CA GLY A 987 16.23 -6.53 28.60
C GLY A 987 16.02 -7.65 29.64
N GLN A 988 17.08 -8.02 30.36
CA GLN A 988 17.07 -9.09 31.36
C GLN A 988 17.08 -8.53 32.79
N LEU A 989 16.46 -9.24 33.74
CA LEU A 989 16.67 -9.16 35.20
C LEU A 989 16.17 -7.88 35.93
N ALA A 990 15.68 -7.91 37.18
CA ALA A 990 15.26 -9.03 38.04
C ALA A 990 14.49 -8.53 39.30
N ALA A 991 14.02 -9.51 40.10
CA ALA A 991 13.70 -9.45 41.54
C ALA A 991 12.33 -8.89 41.98
N ASP A 992 11.64 -9.49 42.96
CA ASP A 992 11.71 -10.86 43.52
C ASP A 992 10.42 -11.16 44.34
N THR A 993 10.27 -12.41 44.81
CA THR A 993 9.33 -12.91 45.85
C THR A 993 7.86 -13.08 45.43
N THR A 994 7.15 -14.18 45.70
CA THR A 994 7.48 -15.49 46.31
C THR A 994 6.71 -16.63 45.64
N GLU A 995 7.30 -17.84 45.49
CA GLU A 995 6.83 -19.05 46.21
C GLU A 995 7.75 -20.28 46.02
N THR A 996 7.52 -21.33 46.82
CA THR A 996 8.52 -22.36 47.15
C THR A 996 8.56 -23.59 46.23
N GLY A 997 9.76 -23.97 45.77
CA GLY A 997 10.06 -25.29 45.19
C GLY A 997 11.45 -25.79 45.63
N LYS A 998 11.61 -27.09 45.92
CA LYS A 998 12.84 -27.66 46.53
C LYS A 998 13.58 -28.66 45.64
N ARG A 999 14.92 -28.63 45.74
CA ARG A 999 15.92 -29.65 45.30
C ARG A 999 16.12 -29.76 43.77
N SER A 1000 17.32 -30.09 43.25
CA SER A 1000 18.66 -30.20 43.89
C SER A 1000 19.79 -30.34 42.84
N SER A 1001 21.00 -29.82 43.17
CA SER A 1001 22.35 -30.27 42.75
C SER A 1001 22.63 -30.62 41.26
N GLY A 1002 23.68 -30.06 40.62
CA GLY A 1002 24.68 -29.10 41.10
C GLY A 1002 25.89 -28.94 40.15
N SER A 1003 26.87 -28.15 40.59
CA SER A 1003 28.33 -28.15 40.29
C SER A 1003 28.89 -28.81 39.01
N ALA A 1004 29.87 -28.24 38.28
CA ALA A 1004 30.85 -27.23 38.71
C ALA A 1004 31.46 -26.40 37.55
N ALA A 1005 32.07 -25.27 37.92
CA ALA A 1005 33.41 -24.76 37.57
C ALA A 1005 34.15 -25.18 36.28
N SER A 1006 35.08 -24.39 35.71
CA SER A 1006 35.43 -22.95 35.79
C SER A 1006 36.62 -22.69 34.82
N ASP A 1007 37.29 -21.54 34.95
CA ASP A 1007 38.65 -21.25 34.46
C ASP A 1007 38.86 -21.02 32.94
N THR A 1008 39.90 -20.28 32.53
CA THR A 1008 40.14 -18.82 32.62
C THR A 1008 41.39 -18.43 31.79
N LYS A 1009 41.52 -17.14 31.44
CA LYS A 1009 42.69 -16.45 30.82
C LYS A 1009 42.93 -16.79 29.34
N ALA A 1010 43.18 -15.87 28.39
CA ALA A 1010 43.70 -14.48 28.36
C ALA A 1010 45.23 -14.31 28.26
N LYS A 1011 45.63 -13.48 27.26
CA LYS A 1011 46.86 -12.68 27.08
C LYS A 1011 46.63 -11.79 25.82
N ASP A 1012 46.74 -10.45 25.87
CA ASP A 1012 47.93 -9.57 25.94
C ASP A 1012 48.59 -9.39 24.53
N THR A 1013 48.90 -8.17 24.02
CA THR A 1013 48.81 -6.79 24.59
C THR A 1013 48.91 -5.66 23.52
N ASP A 1014 48.43 -4.45 23.89
CA ASP A 1014 48.71 -3.10 23.32
C ASP A 1014 48.26 -2.81 21.86
N ILE A 1015 48.29 -1.58 21.27
CA ILE A 1015 49.00 -0.32 21.57
C ILE A 1015 48.07 0.91 21.77
N VAL A 1016 48.32 1.66 22.87
CA VAL A 1016 48.17 3.13 23.13
C VAL A 1016 47.25 4.04 22.25
N PHE A 1017 46.34 4.77 22.91
CA PHE A 1017 46.12 6.23 22.70
C PHE A 1017 45.48 6.91 23.95
N GLN A 1018 45.87 8.17 24.24
CA GLN A 1018 45.41 9.02 25.37
C GLN A 1018 45.89 10.49 25.19
N PRO A 1019 45.42 11.51 25.97
CA PRO A 1019 44.08 11.71 26.57
C PRO A 1019 43.57 13.19 26.58
N GLY A 1020 42.33 13.40 27.05
CA GLY A 1020 41.89 14.66 27.72
C GLY A 1020 40.93 15.57 26.95
N LEU A 1021 40.05 16.38 27.57
CA LEU A 1021 39.54 16.50 28.96
C LEU A 1021 38.02 16.84 28.82
N LEU A 1022 37.03 16.25 29.53
CA LEU A 1022 36.71 16.20 30.97
C LEU A 1022 36.15 17.49 31.62
N ALA A 1023 35.22 17.26 32.57
CA ALA A 1023 34.48 18.21 33.44
C ALA A 1023 33.27 18.94 32.78
N ASN A 1024 32.11 19.09 33.43
CA ASN A 1024 31.71 18.80 34.82
C ASN A 1024 30.29 18.19 34.94
N ALA A 1025 29.98 17.59 36.08
CA ALA A 1025 28.67 16.99 36.40
C ALA A 1025 28.31 17.17 37.88
N LYS A 1026 27.01 17.06 38.25
CA LYS A 1026 26.47 16.32 39.43
C LYS A 1026 25.06 16.78 39.91
N VAL A 1027 24.17 15.80 40.18
CA VAL A 1027 23.36 15.61 41.44
C VAL A 1027 22.31 16.69 41.80
N THR A 1028 21.05 16.44 42.21
CA THR A 1028 20.29 15.22 42.64
C THR A 1028 18.80 15.34 42.23
N ALA A 1029 17.99 14.28 42.41
CA ALA A 1029 16.52 14.33 42.37
C ALA A 1029 15.87 14.29 43.76
N ALA A 1030 14.76 15.02 43.97
CA ALA A 1030 13.83 14.83 45.10
C ALA A 1030 12.49 15.60 44.93
N ALA A 1031 11.40 15.00 45.48
CA ALA A 1031 10.17 15.62 46.00
C ALA A 1031 9.30 16.59 45.14
N ILE A 1032 8.27 16.01 44.51
CA ILE A 1032 6.82 16.36 44.62
C ILE A 1032 6.44 17.75 45.20
N ALA A 1033 5.80 18.55 44.32
CA ALA A 1033 4.69 19.51 44.50
C ALA A 1033 4.64 20.56 45.66
N ILE A 1034 4.35 21.83 45.29
CA ILE A 1034 3.13 22.61 45.67
C ILE A 1034 3.28 24.10 45.25
N ALA A 1035 2.16 24.71 44.81
CA ALA A 1035 1.86 26.16 44.71
C ALA A 1035 2.58 27.08 43.69
N LEU A 1036 1.75 27.88 42.98
CA LEU A 1036 1.68 29.36 42.95
C LEU A 1036 3.02 30.16 43.14
N GLU A 1037 3.32 31.22 42.38
CA GLU A 1037 2.49 32.00 41.44
C GLU A 1037 3.30 32.90 40.47
N ASN A 1038 2.71 33.17 39.30
CA ASN A 1038 2.73 34.43 38.54
C ASN A 1038 3.98 35.02 37.82
N GLN A 1039 3.61 35.94 36.93
CA GLN A 1039 4.34 36.67 35.90
C GLN A 1039 5.28 37.77 36.44
N PRO A 1040 6.19 38.32 35.60
CA PRO A 1040 7.05 39.43 36.00
C PRO A 1040 6.40 40.82 35.82
N LYS A 1041 6.38 41.61 36.91
CA LYS A 1041 6.42 43.10 36.96
C LYS A 1041 5.17 43.83 36.39
N GLU A 1042 4.76 45.00 36.86
CA GLU A 1042 5.45 46.09 37.59
C GLU A 1042 4.67 46.60 38.83
N ASP A 1043 5.29 47.49 39.61
CA ASP A 1043 4.72 48.13 40.81
C ASP A 1043 4.97 49.64 40.78
N THR A 1044 3.91 50.48 40.75
CA THR A 1044 3.64 51.49 41.79
C THR A 1044 2.35 52.32 41.55
N ARG A 1045 1.46 52.27 42.56
CA ARG A 1045 0.62 53.34 43.18
C ARG A 1045 0.78 54.77 42.57
N LYS A 1046 -0.23 55.64 42.37
CA LYS A 1046 -1.59 55.87 42.99
C LYS A 1046 -2.35 56.93 42.11
N ASP A 1047 -3.57 57.48 42.34
CA ASP A 1047 -4.51 57.52 43.48
C ASP A 1047 -6.00 57.89 43.13
N GLU A 1048 -6.86 57.86 44.17
CA GLU A 1048 -8.19 58.51 44.41
C GLU A 1048 -9.08 59.20 43.32
N ALA A 1049 -10.24 58.56 43.05
CA ALA A 1049 -11.62 58.96 43.47
C ALA A 1049 -12.61 59.87 42.66
N LYS A 1050 -13.91 59.56 42.88
CA LYS A 1050 -15.19 60.34 42.77
C LYS A 1050 -15.99 60.47 41.45
N ARG A 1051 -17.14 59.76 41.44
CA ARG A 1051 -18.52 60.16 41.02
C ARG A 1051 -18.71 61.52 40.30
N ALA A 1052 -19.42 61.52 39.16
CA ALA A 1052 -20.88 61.82 39.08
C ALA A 1052 -21.48 61.95 37.64
N THR A 1053 -22.73 61.49 37.48
CA THR A 1053 -23.83 61.98 36.58
C THR A 1053 -23.70 62.11 35.04
N THR A 1054 -24.82 61.81 34.37
CA THR A 1054 -25.17 61.97 32.93
C THR A 1054 -25.22 63.44 32.45
N PRO A 1055 -25.03 63.72 31.14
CA PRO A 1055 -26.09 63.65 30.09
C PRO A 1055 -25.64 62.81 28.85
N ALA A 1056 -26.44 62.39 27.86
CA ALA A 1056 -27.75 62.76 27.29
C ALA A 1056 -27.73 63.78 26.11
N ALA A 1057 -28.55 63.48 25.08
CA ALA A 1057 -28.82 64.22 23.82
C ALA A 1057 -27.74 64.21 22.70
N ALA A 1058 -28.04 64.45 21.41
CA ALA A 1058 -29.07 63.94 20.45
C ALA A 1058 -29.04 64.79 19.13
N ILE A 1059 -29.95 64.52 18.17
CA ILE A 1059 -30.43 65.44 17.08
C ILE A 1059 -29.43 65.61 15.89
N ASN A 1060 -29.78 65.73 14.60
CA ASN A 1060 -31.03 65.90 13.78
C ASN A 1060 -31.07 64.83 12.64
N ARG A 1061 -32.20 64.44 11.98
CA ARG A 1061 -33.06 65.10 10.95
C ARG A 1061 -32.30 65.63 9.71
N GLU A 1062 -32.82 65.66 8.48
CA GLU A 1062 -34.19 65.72 7.90
C GLU A 1062 -34.33 64.73 6.70
N THR A 1063 -35.43 64.04 6.35
CA THR A 1063 -36.85 64.33 5.99
C THR A 1063 -37.13 64.99 4.62
N ASN A 1064 -38.18 64.50 3.93
CA ASN A 1064 -38.93 65.08 2.77
C ASN A 1064 -38.38 64.80 1.33
N VAL A 1065 -39.19 64.65 0.25
CA VAL A 1065 -40.67 64.55 0.13
C VAL A 1065 -41.15 63.84 -1.18
N ILE A 1066 -42.36 63.29 -1.09
CA ILE A 1066 -43.38 62.85 -2.07
C ILE A 1066 -43.32 63.44 -3.51
N LEU A 1067 -43.67 62.61 -4.52
CA LEU A 1067 -44.61 62.83 -5.67
C LEU A 1067 -44.38 61.70 -6.71
N SER A 1068 -45.30 61.09 -7.47
CA SER A 1068 -46.76 60.92 -7.53
C SER A 1068 -47.07 60.19 -8.86
N MET A 1069 -48.17 59.43 -8.95
CA MET A 1069 -48.59 58.62 -10.13
C MET A 1069 -49.36 59.48 -11.19
N PRO A 1070 -50.13 58.92 -12.15
CA PRO A 1070 -49.90 57.96 -13.28
C PRO A 1070 -50.29 58.70 -14.63
N PRO A 1071 -51.08 58.23 -15.65
CA PRO A 1071 -51.54 56.89 -16.11
C PRO A 1071 -51.58 56.64 -17.66
N ALA A 1072 -52.14 55.47 -18.06
CA ALA A 1072 -52.94 55.21 -19.29
C ALA A 1072 -52.17 54.92 -20.63
N ARG A 1073 -52.66 54.11 -21.61
CA ARG A 1073 -53.91 53.30 -21.76
C ARG A 1073 -53.86 52.30 -22.96
N ASN A 1074 -54.57 51.16 -22.86
CA ASN A 1074 -55.34 50.45 -23.94
C ASN A 1074 -54.60 49.81 -25.17
N LEU A 1075 -55.15 48.83 -25.96
CA LEU A 1075 -56.44 48.10 -26.00
C LEU A 1075 -56.40 46.77 -26.84
N GLY A 1076 -57.12 45.71 -26.41
CA GLY A 1076 -57.82 44.71 -27.27
C GLY A 1076 -57.05 43.49 -27.87
N THR A 1077 -57.65 42.36 -28.29
CA THR A 1077 -59.03 41.78 -28.15
C THR A 1077 -59.11 40.29 -28.63
N GLY A 1078 -59.95 39.43 -28.00
CA GLY A 1078 -60.43 38.10 -28.50
C GLY A 1078 -59.56 36.88 -28.12
N ALA A 1079 -60.02 35.67 -27.70
CA ALA A 1079 -61.27 34.86 -27.78
C ALA A 1079 -61.50 34.11 -29.13
N SER A 1080 -61.98 32.85 -29.23
CA SER A 1080 -62.66 31.95 -28.25
C SER A 1080 -62.72 30.43 -28.65
N ALA A 1081 -63.03 29.55 -27.67
CA ALA A 1081 -63.84 28.29 -27.72
C ALA A 1081 -63.51 27.01 -28.57
N THR A 1082 -62.92 26.01 -27.91
CA THR A 1082 -63.41 24.60 -27.64
C THR A 1082 -64.08 23.64 -28.67
N THR A 1083 -63.68 22.35 -28.54
CA THR A 1083 -64.40 21.04 -28.70
C THR A 1083 -64.43 20.24 -30.06
N PRO A 1084 -64.36 18.87 -30.05
CA PRO A 1084 -64.10 17.98 -31.22
C PRO A 1084 -65.30 17.08 -31.67
N PRO A 1085 -65.16 16.19 -32.69
CA PRO A 1085 -65.12 14.73 -32.41
C PRO A 1085 -64.37 13.80 -33.44
N THR A 1086 -64.39 12.48 -33.16
CA THR A 1086 -64.01 11.26 -33.97
C THR A 1086 -65.04 10.89 -35.09
N PRO A 1087 -64.99 9.75 -35.85
CA PRO A 1087 -63.94 8.70 -36.14
C PRO A 1087 -63.84 8.20 -37.64
N THR A 1088 -62.91 7.26 -37.94
CA THR A 1088 -62.94 6.23 -39.05
C THR A 1088 -62.88 6.70 -40.54
N GLU A 1089 -62.60 5.91 -41.61
CA GLU A 1089 -62.39 4.44 -41.84
C GLU A 1089 -61.49 4.09 -43.08
N THR A 1090 -60.80 2.92 -43.04
CA THR A 1090 -60.25 2.01 -44.11
C THR A 1090 -59.87 2.43 -45.56
N ARG A 1091 -58.79 1.81 -46.13
CA ARG A 1091 -58.89 0.78 -47.22
C ARG A 1091 -57.59 0.05 -47.73
N THR A 1092 -57.51 -1.27 -47.48
CA THR A 1092 -57.06 -2.36 -48.43
C THR A 1092 -55.59 -2.47 -48.94
N LYS A 1093 -55.00 -3.63 -49.36
CA LYS A 1093 -55.47 -5.04 -49.63
C LYS A 1093 -54.33 -6.10 -49.74
N LYS A 1094 -54.61 -7.37 -49.33
CA LYS A 1094 -53.98 -8.68 -49.73
C LYS A 1094 -52.54 -8.98 -49.21
N ARG A 1095 -52.04 -10.23 -49.07
CA ARG A 1095 -52.47 -11.58 -49.58
C ARG A 1095 -51.96 -12.80 -48.72
N ALA A 1096 -52.79 -13.84 -48.49
CA ALA A 1096 -52.49 -15.28 -48.17
C ALA A 1096 -51.58 -15.67 -46.94
N LEU A 1097 -51.92 -16.60 -46.01
CA LEU A 1097 -52.29 -18.05 -46.01
C LEU A 1097 -51.08 -19.03 -46.22
N ARG A 1098 -50.88 -20.15 -45.48
CA ARG A 1098 -51.66 -20.92 -44.47
C ARG A 1098 -50.79 -21.88 -43.57
N ALA A 1099 -51.35 -22.32 -42.44
CA ALA A 1099 -50.81 -23.06 -41.26
C ALA A 1099 -50.27 -24.53 -41.34
N GLU A 1100 -49.55 -24.95 -40.26
CA GLU A 1100 -49.46 -26.30 -39.58
C GLU A 1100 -48.92 -27.55 -40.37
N ARG A 1101 -48.37 -28.66 -39.79
CA ARG A 1101 -48.25 -29.21 -38.40
C ARG A 1101 -47.17 -30.32 -38.19
N ALA A 1102 -46.75 -30.53 -36.93
CA ALA A 1102 -46.43 -31.82 -36.23
C ALA A 1102 -45.22 -32.76 -36.56
N ALA A 1103 -44.15 -32.65 -35.73
CA ALA A 1103 -43.48 -33.66 -34.86
C ALA A 1103 -43.22 -35.16 -35.24
N ARG A 1104 -42.00 -35.67 -34.95
CA ARG A 1104 -41.74 -36.84 -34.02
C ARG A 1104 -40.25 -37.13 -33.66
N ARG A 1105 -40.05 -38.07 -32.72
CA ARG A 1105 -38.86 -38.36 -31.86
C ARG A 1105 -37.79 -39.35 -32.44
N ARG A 1106 -36.55 -39.19 -31.93
CA ARG A 1106 -35.60 -40.21 -31.33
C ARG A 1106 -34.50 -40.95 -32.16
N THR A 1107 -33.33 -41.02 -31.49
CA THR A 1107 -32.35 -42.14 -31.28
C THR A 1107 -31.08 -42.39 -32.13
N THR A 1108 -29.97 -42.57 -31.37
CA THR A 1108 -28.79 -43.48 -31.51
C THR A 1108 -27.63 -43.29 -32.51
N LYS A 1109 -26.54 -42.71 -31.98
CA LYS A 1109 -25.17 -43.31 -31.80
C LYS A 1109 -24.29 -43.64 -33.06
N PRO A 1110 -22.96 -43.92 -32.92
CA PRO A 1110 -21.94 -43.28 -33.79
C PRO A 1110 -20.95 -44.24 -34.49
N LYS A 1111 -19.98 -43.70 -35.24
CA LYS A 1111 -18.67 -44.33 -35.47
C LYS A 1111 -17.56 -43.36 -35.94
N ARG A 1112 -16.29 -43.80 -35.78
CA ARG A 1112 -15.08 -43.28 -36.47
C ARG A 1112 -15.21 -43.51 -38.00
N SER A 1113 -14.39 -42.99 -38.91
CA SER A 1113 -12.94 -42.69 -38.86
C SER A 1113 -12.45 -41.93 -40.10
N SER A 1114 -11.49 -41.03 -39.92
CA SER A 1114 -10.39 -40.74 -40.84
C SER A 1114 -9.30 -40.02 -40.04
#